data_AF-A0A1V5ZGX9-F1
#
_entry.id   AF-A0A1V5ZGX9-F1
#
_cell.length_a   1.000
_cell.length_b   1.000
_cell.length_c   1.000
_cell.angle_alpha   90.00
_cell.angle_beta   90.00
_cell.angle_gamma   90.00
#
_symmetry.space_group_name_H-M   'P 1'
#
loop_
_entity.id
_entity.type
_entity.pdbx_description
1 polymer ?
#
loop_
_entity_poly.entity_id
_entity_poly.type
_entity_poly.pdbx_seq_one_letter_code
_entity_poly.pdbx_strand_id
1 'polypeptide(L)'
;MPEAFVHTPDTVPFERLSNWHYHPGDMLLEDVWSAHDRWHEGGRTLIWDDDVRIVWFREEWTVPRAWAGRALVLSIEVRNAFTLYVDGQAATAPHLLSRNADPDRTFRLVIRGDRVRRPGMIMRAEIHSFPREYAAWLDAKAALRALAPGRGLLLEDWRVHPEEPGTDFADPRLDHSAWHPRRLGEEWRERDSCYWYRTTVEVPEQIGSFPVEGSRLHVSASFNHSGSIWVDGEKKAEYARSFGDAVVTNHARVGARHVVALRVPTPWTGWVRDTYLAPEGLLAARKAYDSLLEMVTFWDHFFRDRPEPQLISPLCVLLTDLAQKRVSGPELTAALAETSDRLDRLIKTYSGDAPFLALPYLQLPSPGGITVRAESPVARPAYLALRDCDGETVLIPDEGLTRFHRFVANGLQPDTQYSYTVGAGNVTTEIHHFRTAPRTPRPITVLMWGDSHYGPSVLEGLADRIEEVQPDLLITAGDMVGDGVNENEWRDYVFHPLRRVAGNYPLHFPVGNHDHGSWRHRGRGDNPSLSERWEPSGHCWGNMPYGYSFDYAGVHFVFVDPLYGCTGDEAFVNLNRGTAQYDWLEQDLKNSRSAQWTILLVHEPPFCETWEGGYYDGQPELREHLVPLMEKYGVDLCVSGHAHTYERGIPHPPYDQETGEGNTVAYLITGGGGSLLDNRKYREWPQIDIPPHRVEHTEDFLKNDIGEYYRYHYCVLHIEPQRLECTAYWIRLDGSVVDTLDWFVLRKGVPRRG
;
A
#
# COMPACT_ATOMS: atom_id res chain seq x y z
N MET A 1 5.74 5.67 -39.88
CA MET A 1 5.03 5.10 -38.72
C MET A 1 4.37 6.27 -38.01
N PRO A 2 3.16 6.15 -37.44
CA PRO A 2 2.67 7.19 -36.54
C PRO A 2 3.75 7.45 -35.47
N GLU A 3 3.94 8.72 -35.10
CA GLU A 3 4.90 9.07 -34.05
C GLU A 3 4.53 8.32 -32.77
N ALA A 4 5.52 7.69 -32.13
CA ALA A 4 5.29 6.98 -30.88
C ALA A 4 4.79 7.96 -29.81
N PHE A 5 3.80 7.54 -29.01
CA PHE A 5 3.35 8.32 -27.87
C PHE A 5 4.48 8.38 -26.83
N VAL A 6 4.95 9.59 -26.52
CA VAL A 6 5.93 9.81 -25.45
C VAL A 6 5.18 9.92 -24.13
N HIS A 7 5.31 8.91 -23.28
CA HIS A 7 4.72 8.88 -21.95
C HIS A 7 5.59 9.69 -20.98
N THR A 8 5.11 10.88 -20.62
CA THR A 8 5.69 11.74 -19.58
C THR A 8 4.97 11.55 -18.25
N PRO A 9 5.64 11.80 -17.12
CA PRO A 9 4.98 12.13 -15.86
C PRO A 9 3.92 13.21 -16.09
N ASP A 10 2.76 13.06 -15.47
CA ASP A 10 1.72 14.10 -15.39
C ASP A 10 1.14 14.55 -16.74
N THR A 11 0.80 13.58 -17.60
CA THR A 11 0.18 13.87 -18.91
C THR A 11 -1.12 14.69 -18.79
N VAL A 12 -1.83 14.57 -17.66
CA VAL A 12 -2.97 15.42 -17.31
C VAL A 12 -2.56 16.45 -16.25
N PRO A 13 -2.76 17.76 -16.51
CA PRO A 13 -2.49 18.78 -15.50
C PRO A 13 -3.37 18.61 -14.27
N PHE A 14 -2.78 18.79 -13.09
CA PHE A 14 -3.48 18.74 -11.81
C PHE A 14 -2.92 19.78 -10.83
N GLU A 15 -3.65 20.02 -9.75
CA GLU A 15 -3.25 20.88 -8.63
C GLU A 15 -3.54 20.15 -7.32
N ARG A 16 -2.59 20.20 -6.36
CA ARG A 16 -2.77 19.65 -5.02
C ARG A 16 -3.45 20.69 -4.13
N LEU A 17 -4.43 20.25 -3.36
CA LEU A 17 -5.13 21.09 -2.39
C LEU A 17 -4.37 21.05 -1.06
N SER A 18 -3.69 22.15 -0.73
CA SER A 18 -2.84 22.27 0.45
C SER A 18 -3.23 23.43 1.38
N ASN A 19 -4.17 24.30 0.99
CA ASN A 19 -4.56 25.47 1.78
C ASN A 19 -5.76 25.21 2.69
N TRP A 20 -5.85 23.98 3.21
CA TRP A 20 -6.91 23.58 4.14
C TRP A 20 -6.87 24.42 5.41
N HIS A 21 -8.04 24.84 5.87
CA HIS A 21 -8.26 25.29 7.23
C HIS A 21 -9.05 24.23 7.96
N TYR A 22 -8.78 24.00 9.25
CA TYR A 22 -9.51 23.00 10.02
C TYR A 22 -10.15 23.54 11.29
N HIS A 23 -11.19 22.86 11.75
CA HIS A 23 -11.87 23.12 13.01
C HIS A 23 -12.21 21.79 13.71
N PRO A 24 -11.68 21.54 14.92
CA PRO A 24 -12.04 20.36 15.72
C PRO A 24 -13.42 20.55 16.36
N GLY A 25 -14.20 19.47 16.46
CA GLY A 25 -15.54 19.49 17.04
C GLY A 25 -16.64 19.63 15.99
N ASP A 26 -17.81 19.09 16.33
CA ASP A 26 -18.95 19.07 15.41
C ASP A 26 -19.57 20.46 15.26
N MET A 27 -20.05 20.78 14.07
CA MET A 27 -20.75 22.02 13.75
C MET A 27 -21.78 21.76 12.64
N LEU A 28 -22.68 22.72 12.42
CA LEU A 28 -23.58 22.64 11.27
C LEU A 28 -22.83 23.04 10.00
N LEU A 29 -23.19 22.41 8.87
CA LEU A 29 -22.58 22.73 7.57
C LEU A 29 -22.73 24.22 7.19
N GLU A 30 -23.83 24.85 7.59
CA GLU A 30 -24.09 26.28 7.34
C GLU A 30 -23.15 27.22 8.10
N ASP A 31 -22.59 26.75 9.23
CA ASP A 31 -21.66 27.51 10.06
C ASP A 31 -20.21 27.38 9.57
N VAL A 32 -19.92 26.44 8.66
CA VAL A 32 -18.55 26.15 8.20
C VAL A 32 -17.85 27.38 7.62
N TRP A 33 -18.58 28.34 7.06
CA TRP A 33 -18.03 29.57 6.48
C TRP A 33 -18.28 30.83 7.33
N SER A 34 -18.76 30.66 8.57
CA SER A 34 -19.00 31.76 9.50
C SER A 34 -17.68 32.38 10.00
N ALA A 35 -17.71 33.69 10.29
CA ALA A 35 -16.54 34.44 10.77
C ALA A 35 -16.33 34.35 12.29
N HIS A 36 -17.19 33.65 13.04
CA HIS A 36 -17.19 33.65 14.50
C HIS A 36 -16.38 32.49 15.12
N ASP A 37 -15.98 31.50 14.32
CA ASP A 37 -15.37 30.27 14.80
C ASP A 37 -13.85 30.26 14.61
N ARG A 38 -13.11 29.67 15.56
CA ARG A 38 -11.64 29.61 15.54
C ARG A 38 -11.19 28.54 14.54
N TRP A 39 -11.13 28.90 13.26
CA TRP A 39 -10.49 28.07 12.24
C TRP A 39 -8.98 28.18 12.33
N HIS A 40 -8.31 27.03 12.26
CA HIS A 40 -6.86 26.94 12.29
C HIS A 40 -6.34 26.78 10.86
N GLU A 41 -5.24 27.46 10.51
CA GLU A 41 -4.53 27.20 9.26
C GLU A 41 -4.01 25.76 9.29
N GLY A 42 -4.47 24.96 8.33
CA GLY A 42 -4.36 23.50 8.31
C GLY A 42 -3.15 22.97 7.56
N GLY A 43 -2.16 23.82 7.26
CA GLY A 43 -0.85 23.35 6.80
C GLY A 43 -0.11 22.44 7.80
N ARG A 44 -0.74 21.97 8.89
CA ARG A 44 -0.07 21.26 9.99
C ARG A 44 -0.72 19.96 10.46
N THR A 45 -1.98 19.62 10.12
CA THR A 45 -2.55 18.32 10.53
C THR A 45 -3.79 17.95 9.70
N LEU A 46 -3.60 17.16 8.64
CA LEU A 46 -4.73 16.46 7.99
C LEU A 46 -5.14 15.19 8.76
N ILE A 47 -4.58 15.00 9.95
CA ILE A 47 -4.77 13.85 10.84
C ILE A 47 -5.61 14.28 12.04
N TRP A 48 -6.57 13.46 12.46
CA TRP A 48 -7.36 13.70 13.67
C TRP A 48 -7.51 12.42 14.50
N ASP A 49 -7.37 12.52 15.82
CA ASP A 49 -7.18 11.41 16.76
C ASP A 49 -8.10 11.46 18.01
N ASP A 50 -7.67 10.88 19.15
CA ASP A 50 -8.47 10.56 20.33
C ASP A 50 -9.23 11.72 20.97
N ASP A 51 -8.71 12.94 20.88
CA ASP A 51 -9.34 14.11 21.48
C ASP A 51 -10.41 14.76 20.58
N VAL A 52 -10.46 14.38 19.29
CA VAL A 52 -11.33 15.00 18.29
C VAL A 52 -12.08 13.94 17.48
N ARG A 53 -13.31 13.64 17.88
CA ARG A 53 -14.18 12.67 17.18
C ARG A 53 -14.57 13.12 15.77
N ILE A 54 -14.75 14.42 15.57
CA ILE A 54 -15.19 15.04 14.33
C ILE A 54 -14.30 16.24 14.07
N VAL A 55 -13.79 16.34 12.85
CA VAL A 55 -13.03 17.50 12.37
C VAL A 55 -13.62 17.98 11.06
N TRP A 56 -13.63 19.29 10.87
CA TRP A 56 -14.02 19.91 9.62
C TRP A 56 -12.79 20.51 8.95
N PHE A 57 -12.65 20.29 7.65
CA PHE A 57 -11.66 20.94 6.80
C PHE A 57 -12.39 21.77 5.76
N ARG A 58 -11.90 22.97 5.46
CA ARG A 58 -12.43 23.83 4.40
C ARG A 58 -11.30 24.45 3.58
N GLU A 59 -11.54 24.60 2.28
CA GLU A 59 -10.65 25.30 1.35
C GLU A 59 -11.49 25.97 0.26
N GLU A 60 -11.10 27.18 -0.16
CA GLU A 60 -11.61 27.80 -1.37
C GLU A 60 -10.58 27.60 -2.49
N TRP A 61 -11.01 27.04 -3.61
CA TRP A 61 -10.14 26.80 -4.77
C TRP A 61 -10.72 27.47 -6.01
N THR A 62 -9.89 28.20 -6.76
CA THR A 62 -10.32 28.99 -7.92
C THR A 62 -9.77 28.40 -9.20
N VAL A 63 -10.65 28.20 -10.19
CA VAL A 63 -10.31 27.61 -11.49
C VAL A 63 -9.21 28.42 -12.19
N PRO A 64 -8.04 27.81 -12.46
CA PRO A 64 -6.99 28.46 -13.23
C PRO A 64 -7.49 28.77 -14.65
N ARG A 65 -7.13 29.95 -15.17
CA ARG A 65 -7.53 30.36 -16.53
C ARG A 65 -7.08 29.38 -17.62
N ALA A 66 -5.93 28.73 -17.43
CA ALA A 66 -5.40 27.71 -18.34
C ALA A 66 -6.33 26.49 -18.46
N TRP A 67 -7.24 26.28 -17.50
CA TRP A 67 -8.16 25.15 -17.47
C TRP A 67 -9.56 25.51 -17.96
N ALA A 68 -9.76 26.73 -18.48
CA ALA A 68 -11.02 27.15 -19.06
C ALA A 68 -11.54 26.13 -20.08
N GLY A 69 -12.80 25.75 -19.92
CA GLY A 69 -13.46 24.81 -20.79
C GLY A 69 -13.17 23.33 -20.55
N ARG A 70 -12.39 22.96 -19.53
CA ARG A 70 -12.03 21.57 -19.25
C ARG A 70 -13.01 20.89 -18.28
N ALA A 71 -12.99 19.56 -18.22
CA ALA A 71 -13.64 18.81 -17.15
C ALA A 71 -12.72 18.80 -15.92
N LEU A 72 -13.25 19.17 -14.76
CA LEU A 72 -12.50 19.24 -13.50
C LEU A 72 -12.95 18.12 -12.58
N VAL A 73 -12.01 17.29 -12.15
CA VAL A 73 -12.28 16.12 -11.32
C VAL A 73 -11.53 16.27 -10.00
N LEU A 74 -12.29 16.36 -8.91
CA LEU A 74 -11.78 16.38 -7.54
C LEU A 74 -11.60 14.94 -7.04
N SER A 75 -10.37 14.57 -6.76
CA SER A 75 -9.99 13.31 -6.12
C SER A 75 -9.66 13.56 -4.66
N ILE A 76 -10.45 12.97 -3.76
CA ILE A 76 -10.23 13.03 -2.32
C ILE A 76 -10.12 11.59 -1.82
N GLU A 77 -9.02 11.30 -1.13
CA GLU A 77 -8.78 10.02 -0.49
C GLU A 77 -8.48 10.26 0.99
N VAL A 78 -9.23 9.57 1.85
CA VAL A 78 -9.18 9.79 3.29
C VAL A 78 -9.14 8.44 3.99
N ARG A 79 -8.21 8.30 4.94
CA ARG A 79 -8.16 7.19 5.89
C ARG A 79 -9.30 7.38 6.89
N ASN A 80 -10.21 6.40 6.96
CA ASN A 80 -11.47 6.39 7.72
C ASN A 80 -12.65 7.11 7.05
N ALA A 81 -13.77 7.18 7.79
CA ALA A 81 -15.01 7.75 7.29
C ALA A 81 -14.90 9.26 7.13
N PHE A 82 -15.46 9.76 6.04
CA PHE A 82 -15.58 11.18 5.78
C PHE A 82 -16.85 11.48 4.99
N THR A 83 -17.28 12.74 5.05
CA THR A 83 -18.29 13.30 4.16
C THR A 83 -17.68 14.49 3.41
N LEU A 84 -17.84 14.52 2.09
CA LEU A 84 -17.40 15.62 1.24
C LEU A 84 -18.58 16.53 0.92
N TYR A 85 -18.34 17.84 0.94
CA TYR A 85 -19.26 18.83 0.43
C TYR A 85 -18.57 19.74 -0.59
N VAL A 86 -19.26 20.05 -1.67
CA VAL A 86 -18.85 21.01 -2.70
C VAL A 86 -19.95 22.05 -2.83
N ASP A 87 -19.61 23.33 -2.67
CA ASP A 87 -20.56 24.45 -2.70
C ASP A 87 -21.78 24.22 -1.77
N GLY A 88 -21.53 23.60 -0.60
CA GLY A 88 -22.55 23.30 0.40
C GLY A 88 -23.44 22.09 0.10
N GLN A 89 -23.17 21.33 -0.97
CA GLN A 89 -23.91 20.12 -1.33
C GLN A 89 -23.07 18.87 -1.06
N ALA A 90 -23.70 17.82 -0.49
CA ALA A 90 -23.02 16.55 -0.27
C ALA A 90 -22.57 15.93 -1.60
N ALA A 91 -21.33 15.42 -1.61
CA ALA A 91 -20.67 14.88 -2.78
C ALA A 91 -19.92 13.58 -2.43
N THR A 92 -19.56 12.82 -3.48
CA THR A 92 -18.74 11.61 -3.36
C THR A 92 -17.49 11.76 -4.21
N ALA A 93 -16.34 11.33 -3.69
CA ALA A 93 -15.09 11.31 -4.42
C ALA A 93 -14.91 10.00 -5.23
N PRO A 94 -14.25 10.03 -6.40
CA PRO A 94 -13.91 11.24 -7.15
C PRO A 94 -15.18 11.98 -7.61
N HIS A 95 -15.14 13.31 -7.58
CA HIS A 95 -16.27 14.20 -7.86
C HIS A 95 -16.00 15.06 -9.10
N LEU A 96 -16.96 15.13 -10.02
CA LEU A 96 -16.89 16.02 -11.18
C LEU A 96 -17.31 17.44 -10.78
N LEU A 97 -16.34 18.31 -10.48
CA LEU A 97 -16.56 19.71 -10.10
C LEU A 97 -17.17 20.53 -11.24
N SER A 98 -16.70 20.30 -12.46
CA SER A 98 -17.23 20.95 -13.65
C SER A 98 -17.06 20.09 -14.89
N ARG A 99 -18.06 20.10 -15.77
CA ARG A 99 -17.99 19.55 -17.12
C ARG A 99 -17.31 20.50 -18.10
N ASN A 100 -17.34 21.78 -17.76
CA ASN A 100 -16.93 22.88 -18.61
C ASN A 100 -16.50 24.02 -17.69
N ALA A 101 -15.23 24.00 -17.30
CA ALA A 101 -14.66 24.92 -16.33
C ALA A 101 -14.85 26.38 -16.76
N ASP A 102 -15.45 27.18 -15.89
CA ASP A 102 -15.50 28.63 -16.04
C ASP A 102 -14.25 29.20 -15.35
N PRO A 103 -13.35 29.89 -16.08
CA PRO A 103 -12.17 30.50 -15.46
C PRO A 103 -12.60 31.47 -14.35
N ASP A 104 -11.78 31.55 -13.30
CA ASP A 104 -12.03 32.42 -12.15
C ASP A 104 -13.25 32.01 -11.28
N ARG A 105 -13.97 30.91 -11.59
CA ARG A 105 -14.96 30.32 -10.67
C ARG A 105 -14.25 29.79 -9.44
N THR A 106 -14.72 30.18 -8.25
CA THR A 106 -14.27 29.62 -6.97
C THR A 106 -15.24 28.53 -6.51
N PHE A 107 -14.69 27.40 -6.08
CA PHE A 107 -15.40 26.31 -5.42
C PHE A 107 -15.12 26.33 -3.93
N ARG A 108 -16.15 26.08 -3.13
CA ARG A 108 -16.02 25.86 -1.67
C ARG A 108 -15.99 24.38 -1.37
N LEU A 109 -14.83 23.89 -0.94
CA LEU A 109 -14.62 22.49 -0.63
C LEU A 109 -14.62 22.29 0.87
N VAL A 110 -15.38 21.30 1.35
CA VAL A 110 -15.47 20.98 2.78
C VAL A 110 -15.38 19.47 2.98
N ILE A 111 -14.55 19.04 3.91
CA ILE A 111 -14.45 17.64 4.32
C ILE A 111 -14.80 17.56 5.80
N ARG A 112 -15.79 16.74 6.14
CA ARG A 112 -16.09 16.35 7.52
C ARG A 112 -15.44 14.99 7.76
N GLY A 113 -14.41 14.94 8.59
CA GLY A 113 -13.77 13.70 9.02
C GLY A 113 -14.49 13.11 10.24
N ASP A 114 -14.83 11.82 10.17
CA ASP A 114 -15.47 11.07 11.25
C ASP A 114 -14.53 10.01 11.80
N ARG A 115 -14.18 10.10 13.09
CA ARG A 115 -13.40 9.06 13.76
C ARG A 115 -14.29 7.91 14.19
N VAL A 116 -14.15 6.77 13.52
CA VAL A 116 -14.91 5.55 13.85
C VAL A 116 -14.12 4.62 14.78
N ARG A 117 -12.78 4.52 14.64
CA ARG A 117 -11.89 3.66 15.48
C ARG A 117 -10.40 4.03 15.54
N ARG A 118 -9.82 4.58 14.46
CA ARG A 118 -8.39 4.94 14.34
C ARG A 118 -8.27 6.41 13.96
N PRO A 119 -7.09 7.05 14.10
CA PRO A 119 -6.91 8.40 13.59
C PRO A 119 -7.23 8.46 12.09
N GLY A 120 -7.97 9.48 11.68
CA GLY A 120 -8.24 9.73 10.25
C GLY A 120 -7.15 10.57 9.62
N MET A 121 -7.02 10.52 8.29
CA MET A 121 -5.98 11.25 7.55
C MET A 121 -6.47 11.58 6.14
N ILE A 122 -6.36 12.82 5.67
CA ILE A 122 -6.50 13.10 4.22
C ILE A 122 -5.20 12.65 3.54
N MET A 123 -5.29 11.55 2.80
CA MET A 123 -4.15 10.87 2.15
C MET A 123 -3.82 11.51 0.80
N ARG A 124 -4.84 12.00 0.10
CA ARG A 124 -4.73 12.69 -1.20
C ARG A 124 -5.89 13.68 -1.37
N ALA A 125 -5.58 14.86 -1.88
CA ALA A 125 -6.58 15.86 -2.27
C ALA A 125 -6.10 16.65 -3.49
N GLU A 126 -6.68 16.37 -4.65
CA GLU A 126 -6.19 16.88 -5.94
C GLU A 126 -7.34 17.23 -6.88
N ILE A 127 -7.13 18.22 -7.73
CA ILE A 127 -8.04 18.55 -8.84
C ILE A 127 -7.30 18.33 -10.15
N HIS A 128 -7.85 17.43 -10.96
CA HIS A 128 -7.32 17.07 -12.27
C HIS A 128 -8.13 17.75 -13.38
N SER A 129 -7.44 18.19 -14.43
CA SER A 129 -8.00 18.96 -15.53
C SER A 129 -8.03 18.14 -16.82
N PHE A 130 -9.14 17.46 -17.08
CA PHE A 130 -9.34 16.57 -18.22
C PHE A 130 -10.03 17.25 -19.42
N PRO A 131 -9.94 16.68 -20.63
CA PRO A 131 -10.85 17.01 -21.73
C PRO A 131 -12.32 16.80 -21.33
N ARG A 132 -13.25 17.55 -21.96
CA ARG A 132 -14.68 17.56 -21.58
C ARG A 132 -15.31 16.16 -21.63
N GLU A 133 -14.88 15.34 -22.57
CA GLU A 133 -15.37 13.99 -22.83
C GLU A 133 -15.09 13.03 -21.65
N TYR A 134 -14.06 13.31 -20.85
CA TYR A 134 -13.78 12.54 -19.64
C TYR A 134 -14.93 12.62 -18.61
N ALA A 135 -15.71 13.72 -18.61
CA ALA A 135 -16.91 13.79 -17.78
C ALA A 135 -17.95 12.72 -18.16
N ALA A 136 -18.10 12.42 -19.45
CA ALA A 136 -19.01 11.37 -19.91
C ALA A 136 -18.52 9.98 -19.51
N TRP A 137 -17.20 9.77 -19.45
CA TRP A 137 -16.60 8.54 -18.93
C TRP A 137 -16.98 8.32 -17.45
N LEU A 138 -16.87 9.37 -16.63
CA LEU A 138 -17.25 9.28 -15.22
C LEU A 138 -18.74 8.94 -15.04
N ASP A 139 -19.62 9.56 -15.83
CA ASP A 139 -21.06 9.24 -15.80
C ASP A 139 -21.34 7.80 -16.20
N ALA A 140 -20.70 7.33 -17.28
CA ALA A 140 -20.88 5.98 -17.80
C ALA A 140 -20.46 4.93 -16.76
N LYS A 141 -19.32 5.15 -16.07
CA LYS A 141 -18.90 4.30 -14.95
C LYS A 141 -19.88 4.34 -13.78
N ALA A 142 -20.33 5.53 -13.39
CA ALA A 142 -21.27 5.68 -12.28
C ALA A 142 -22.60 4.96 -12.56
N ALA A 143 -23.06 4.97 -13.81
CA ALA A 143 -24.28 4.30 -14.24
C ALA A 143 -24.23 2.77 -14.08
N LEU A 144 -23.03 2.15 -14.17
CA LEU A 144 -22.87 0.70 -13.96
C LEU A 144 -23.26 0.25 -12.55
N ARG A 145 -23.17 1.13 -11.54
CA ARG A 145 -23.54 0.80 -10.16
C ARG A 145 -24.99 0.34 -10.04
N ALA A 146 -25.88 0.82 -10.92
CA ALA A 146 -27.28 0.38 -10.96
C ALA A 146 -27.45 -1.09 -11.37
N LEU A 147 -26.42 -1.70 -11.98
CA LEU A 147 -26.40 -3.10 -12.42
C LEU A 147 -25.73 -4.04 -11.40
N ALA A 148 -25.21 -3.52 -10.28
CA ALA A 148 -24.49 -4.31 -9.30
C ALA A 148 -25.38 -5.43 -8.72
N PRO A 149 -25.02 -6.72 -8.89
CA PRO A 149 -25.85 -7.81 -8.38
C PRO A 149 -25.83 -7.90 -6.85
N GLY A 150 -27.01 -8.07 -6.24
CA GLY A 150 -27.17 -8.11 -4.78
C GLY A 150 -26.48 -9.30 -4.09
N ARG A 151 -26.30 -9.17 -2.75
CA ARG A 151 -25.91 -10.18 -1.72
C ARG A 151 -26.18 -11.65 -2.02
N GLY A 152 -27.41 -11.90 -2.43
CA GLY A 152 -28.15 -13.09 -2.05
C GLY A 152 -29.14 -12.75 -0.93
N LEU A 153 -29.87 -13.75 -0.46
CA LEU A 153 -30.79 -13.66 0.67
C LEU A 153 -29.99 -13.72 1.98
N LEU A 154 -30.04 -12.67 2.78
CA LEU A 154 -29.41 -12.66 4.11
C LEU A 154 -30.17 -13.64 5.03
N LEU A 155 -29.44 -14.53 5.68
CA LEU A 155 -29.99 -15.46 6.68
C LEU A 155 -29.85 -14.83 8.06
N GLU A 156 -30.93 -14.33 8.66
CA GLU A 156 -30.86 -13.60 9.94
C GLU A 156 -31.30 -14.43 11.15
N ASP A 157 -32.13 -15.44 10.94
CA ASP A 157 -32.76 -16.23 12.02
C ASP A 157 -31.83 -17.34 12.55
N TRP A 158 -30.71 -16.94 13.15
CA TRP A 158 -29.77 -17.88 13.75
C TRP A 158 -30.13 -18.24 15.19
N ARG A 159 -29.90 -19.51 15.51
CA ARG A 159 -29.99 -20.09 16.83
C ARG A 159 -28.63 -20.62 17.24
N VAL A 160 -28.21 -20.36 18.47
CA VAL A 160 -26.83 -20.55 18.90
C VAL A 160 -26.78 -21.37 20.18
N HIS A 161 -25.86 -22.33 20.22
CA HIS A 161 -25.61 -23.17 21.39
C HIS A 161 -24.11 -23.46 21.54
N PRO A 162 -23.56 -23.44 22.77
CA PRO A 162 -22.21 -23.90 23.00
C PRO A 162 -22.10 -25.41 22.70
N GLU A 163 -20.97 -25.84 22.15
CA GLU A 163 -20.70 -27.25 21.88
C GLU A 163 -20.62 -28.02 23.20
N GLU A 164 -21.33 -29.16 23.28
CA GLU A 164 -21.33 -30.06 24.44
C GLU A 164 -21.02 -31.50 24.03
N PRO A 165 -20.33 -32.29 24.88
CA PRO A 165 -20.02 -33.68 24.56
C PRO A 165 -21.27 -34.55 24.40
N GLY A 166 -21.28 -35.41 23.37
CA GLY A 166 -22.34 -36.41 23.15
C GLY A 166 -23.53 -35.92 22.32
N THR A 167 -23.57 -34.64 21.95
CA THR A 167 -24.60 -34.08 21.07
C THR A 167 -24.08 -33.99 19.63
N ASP A 168 -24.82 -34.57 18.67
CA ASP A 168 -24.57 -34.37 17.24
C ASP A 168 -25.29 -33.10 16.77
N PHE A 169 -24.59 -31.98 16.85
CA PHE A 169 -25.14 -30.67 16.47
C PHE A 169 -25.43 -30.55 14.96
N ALA A 170 -24.85 -31.43 14.14
CA ALA A 170 -25.09 -31.47 12.71
C ALA A 170 -26.39 -32.21 12.36
N ASP A 171 -26.92 -33.11 13.21
CA ASP A 171 -28.12 -33.90 12.90
C ASP A 171 -29.30 -32.98 12.49
N PRO A 172 -29.82 -33.08 11.25
CA PRO A 172 -30.88 -32.20 10.76
C PRO A 172 -32.19 -32.31 11.56
N ARG A 173 -32.37 -33.36 12.36
CA ARG A 173 -33.56 -33.57 13.20
C ARG A 173 -33.46 -32.95 14.59
N LEU A 174 -32.26 -32.52 15.02
CA LEU A 174 -32.07 -31.88 16.31
C LEU A 174 -32.86 -30.56 16.39
N ASP A 175 -33.71 -30.47 17.40
CA ASP A 175 -34.51 -29.28 17.66
C ASP A 175 -33.62 -28.16 18.24
N HIS A 176 -33.57 -27.04 17.52
CA HIS A 176 -32.82 -25.84 17.91
C HIS A 176 -33.76 -24.68 18.28
N SER A 177 -35.06 -24.93 18.44
CA SER A 177 -36.06 -23.90 18.76
C SER A 177 -35.82 -23.25 20.12
N ALA A 178 -35.28 -24.01 21.08
CA ALA A 178 -34.95 -23.56 22.44
C ALA A 178 -33.54 -22.95 22.57
N TRP A 179 -32.73 -22.99 21.52
CA TRP A 179 -31.38 -22.39 21.54
C TRP A 179 -31.46 -20.86 21.57
N HIS A 180 -30.36 -20.22 21.96
CA HIS A 180 -30.34 -18.77 22.11
C HIS A 180 -30.46 -18.09 20.74
N PRO A 181 -31.40 -17.16 20.53
CA PRO A 181 -31.41 -16.35 19.32
C PRO A 181 -30.18 -15.44 19.32
N ARG A 182 -29.55 -15.26 18.16
CA ARG A 182 -28.40 -14.37 18.06
C ARG A 182 -28.41 -13.62 16.74
N ARG A 183 -28.09 -12.32 16.80
CA ARG A 183 -27.94 -11.51 15.59
C ARG A 183 -26.57 -11.70 14.99
N LEU A 184 -26.51 -11.70 13.67
CA LEU A 184 -25.25 -11.65 12.96
C LEU A 184 -24.48 -10.37 13.35
N GLY A 185 -23.18 -10.53 13.59
CA GLY A 185 -22.28 -9.47 14.06
C GLY A 185 -22.12 -9.39 15.59
N GLU A 186 -22.89 -10.14 16.39
CA GLU A 186 -22.72 -10.15 17.85
C GLU A 186 -21.51 -11.02 18.27
N GLU A 187 -20.54 -10.42 18.95
CA GLU A 187 -19.35 -11.12 19.46
C GLU A 187 -19.65 -11.86 20.77
N TRP A 188 -19.10 -13.07 20.95
CA TRP A 188 -18.97 -13.71 22.28
C TRP A 188 -17.51 -13.76 22.69
N ARG A 189 -17.26 -13.73 24.01
CA ARG A 189 -15.92 -13.72 24.59
C ARG A 189 -15.82 -14.83 25.62
N GLU A 190 -15.55 -16.03 25.12
CA GLU A 190 -15.34 -17.21 25.95
C GLU A 190 -14.11 -17.94 25.44
N ARG A 191 -13.12 -18.08 26.33
CA ARG A 191 -11.84 -18.69 26.02
C ARG A 191 -12.03 -20.17 25.71
N ASP A 192 -11.35 -20.65 24.67
CA ASP A 192 -11.35 -22.06 24.24
C ASP A 192 -12.77 -22.65 24.05
N SER A 193 -13.67 -21.86 23.46
CA SER A 193 -15.08 -22.23 23.26
C SER A 193 -15.36 -22.59 21.80
N CYS A 194 -16.34 -23.46 21.60
CA CYS A 194 -16.89 -23.78 20.28
C CYS A 194 -18.40 -23.56 20.31
N TYR A 195 -18.91 -22.86 19.31
CA TYR A 195 -20.33 -22.56 19.20
C TYR A 195 -20.90 -23.06 17.88
N TRP A 196 -22.12 -23.59 17.96
CA TRP A 196 -22.91 -23.98 16.81
C TRP A 196 -23.99 -22.95 16.55
N TYR A 197 -23.99 -22.42 15.33
CA TYR A 197 -25.03 -21.60 14.75
C TYR A 197 -25.89 -22.52 13.91
N ARG A 198 -27.21 -22.42 14.04
CA ARG A 198 -28.13 -23.24 13.26
C ARG A 198 -29.34 -22.44 12.83
N THR A 199 -29.78 -22.69 11.60
CA THR A 199 -31.00 -22.13 11.05
C THR A 199 -31.63 -23.11 10.07
N THR A 200 -32.92 -22.98 9.84
CA THR A 200 -33.63 -23.75 8.82
C THR A 200 -34.06 -22.80 7.72
N VAL A 201 -33.57 -23.03 6.51
CA VAL A 201 -33.85 -22.20 5.35
C VAL A 201 -34.89 -22.90 4.50
N GLU A 202 -35.98 -22.19 4.20
CA GLU A 202 -36.95 -22.59 3.19
C GLU A 202 -36.55 -21.96 1.86
N VAL A 203 -36.43 -22.78 0.82
CA VAL A 203 -35.98 -22.35 -0.51
C VAL A 203 -37.05 -21.44 -1.12
N PRO A 204 -36.77 -20.15 -1.36
CA PRO A 204 -37.73 -19.23 -1.96
C PRO A 204 -37.86 -19.46 -3.47
N GLU A 205 -38.90 -18.90 -4.10
CA GLU A 205 -39.07 -18.91 -5.56
C GLU A 205 -37.92 -18.21 -6.29
N GLN A 206 -37.46 -17.10 -5.73
CA GLN A 206 -36.40 -16.26 -6.28
C GLN A 206 -35.54 -15.64 -5.17
N ILE A 207 -34.29 -15.34 -5.51
CA ILE A 207 -33.37 -14.56 -4.66
C ILE A 207 -32.91 -13.36 -5.47
N GLY A 208 -33.28 -12.16 -5.03
CA GLY A 208 -33.20 -10.97 -5.87
C GLY A 208 -34.06 -11.16 -7.12
N SER A 209 -33.47 -10.95 -8.30
CA SER A 209 -34.11 -11.16 -9.60
C SER A 209 -33.79 -12.53 -10.23
N PHE A 210 -33.22 -13.48 -9.47
CA PHE A 210 -32.76 -14.77 -10.00
C PHE A 210 -33.69 -15.91 -9.55
N PRO A 211 -34.20 -16.74 -10.48
CA PRO A 211 -35.00 -17.90 -10.12
C PRO A 211 -34.15 -18.95 -9.41
N VAL A 212 -34.76 -19.64 -8.45
CA VAL A 212 -34.07 -20.66 -7.64
C VAL A 212 -34.42 -22.08 -8.06
N GLU A 213 -35.63 -22.34 -8.55
CA GLU A 213 -36.07 -23.69 -8.98
C GLU A 213 -35.07 -24.34 -9.94
N GLY A 214 -34.63 -25.56 -9.62
CA GLY A 214 -33.67 -26.34 -10.39
C GLY A 214 -32.22 -25.87 -10.33
N SER A 215 -31.95 -24.69 -9.76
CA SER A 215 -30.59 -24.13 -9.67
C SER A 215 -29.76 -24.81 -8.58
N ARG A 216 -28.43 -24.76 -8.71
CA ARG A 216 -27.53 -25.01 -7.58
C ARG A 216 -27.58 -23.83 -6.62
N LEU A 217 -27.73 -24.12 -5.34
CA LEU A 217 -27.89 -23.14 -4.28
C LEU A 217 -26.68 -23.17 -3.34
N HIS A 218 -26.11 -22.00 -3.06
CA HIS A 218 -24.93 -21.83 -2.23
C HIS A 218 -25.26 -21.07 -0.96
N VAL A 219 -24.54 -21.37 0.11
CA VAL A 219 -24.49 -20.56 1.33
C VAL A 219 -23.08 -20.07 1.57
N SER A 220 -22.91 -18.76 1.73
CA SER A 220 -21.63 -18.13 2.04
C SER A 220 -21.70 -17.47 3.41
N ALA A 221 -20.74 -17.75 4.30
CA ALA A 221 -20.71 -17.25 5.67
C ALA A 221 -19.37 -16.58 6.00
N SER A 222 -19.41 -15.50 6.79
CA SER A 222 -18.24 -14.84 7.36
C SER A 222 -18.18 -15.03 8.87
N PHE A 223 -17.05 -15.51 9.37
CA PHE A 223 -16.79 -15.75 10.79
C PHE A 223 -15.38 -15.28 11.16
N ASN A 224 -15.00 -15.26 12.44
CA ASN A 224 -13.60 -15.00 12.82
C ASN A 224 -12.79 -16.29 13.01
N HIS A 225 -11.49 -16.20 12.73
CA HIS A 225 -10.53 -17.29 12.83
C HIS A 225 -10.80 -18.47 11.89
N SER A 226 -11.68 -19.40 12.28
CA SER A 226 -11.97 -20.63 11.56
C SER A 226 -13.41 -21.08 11.78
N GLY A 227 -13.89 -21.95 10.90
CA GLY A 227 -15.26 -22.45 10.98
C GLY A 227 -15.54 -23.51 9.95
N SER A 228 -16.63 -24.25 10.15
CA SER A 228 -17.11 -25.23 9.17
C SER A 228 -18.59 -25.07 8.90
N ILE A 229 -18.97 -25.30 7.64
CA ILE A 229 -20.34 -25.20 7.15
C ILE A 229 -20.89 -26.61 6.96
N TRP A 230 -22.06 -26.85 7.54
CA TRP A 230 -22.78 -28.10 7.50
C TRP A 230 -24.16 -27.87 6.90
N VAL A 231 -24.58 -28.79 6.03
CA VAL A 231 -25.91 -28.76 5.42
C VAL A 231 -26.52 -30.15 5.54
N ASP A 232 -27.71 -30.22 6.13
CA ASP A 232 -28.48 -31.45 6.32
C ASP A 232 -27.68 -32.60 6.97
N GLY A 233 -26.81 -32.26 7.92
CA GLY A 233 -25.96 -33.22 8.64
C GLY A 233 -24.62 -33.54 7.99
N GLU A 234 -24.35 -33.04 6.79
CA GLU A 234 -23.09 -33.28 6.08
C GLU A 234 -22.16 -32.06 6.18
N LYS A 235 -20.90 -32.29 6.54
CA LYS A 235 -19.86 -31.26 6.50
C LYS A 235 -19.55 -30.93 5.05
N LYS A 236 -19.92 -29.73 4.61
CA LYS A 236 -19.68 -29.29 3.23
C LYS A 236 -18.31 -28.65 3.08
N ALA A 237 -17.86 -27.92 4.09
CA ALA A 237 -16.55 -27.28 4.05
C ALA A 237 -16.01 -26.90 5.43
N GLU A 238 -14.70 -26.73 5.50
CA GLU A 238 -13.95 -26.24 6.65
C GLU A 238 -12.95 -25.17 6.21
N TYR A 239 -12.88 -24.10 6.98
CA TYR A 239 -12.07 -22.94 6.65
C TYR A 239 -11.24 -22.55 7.86
N ALA A 240 -9.93 -22.38 7.64
CA ALA A 240 -9.03 -21.77 8.60
C ALA A 240 -9.03 -20.22 8.50
N ARG A 241 -10.08 -19.63 7.90
CA ARG A 241 -10.14 -18.21 7.53
C ARG A 241 -11.53 -17.64 7.76
N SER A 242 -11.64 -16.31 7.70
CA SER A 242 -12.87 -15.56 8.03
C SER A 242 -14.02 -15.63 7.02
N PHE A 243 -13.98 -16.54 6.05
CA PHE A 243 -15.01 -16.68 5.01
C PHE A 243 -15.10 -18.13 4.53
N GLY A 244 -16.33 -18.60 4.25
CA GLY A 244 -16.60 -19.91 3.66
C GLY A 244 -17.79 -19.90 2.69
N ASP A 245 -17.79 -20.80 1.72
CA ASP A 245 -18.87 -21.02 0.72
C ASP A 245 -19.15 -22.52 0.50
N ALA A 246 -20.40 -22.94 0.65
CA ALA A 246 -20.80 -24.33 0.51
C ALA A 246 -22.04 -24.50 -0.37
N VAL A 247 -22.10 -25.60 -1.12
CA VAL A 247 -23.30 -25.99 -1.84
C VAL A 247 -24.34 -26.54 -0.86
N VAL A 248 -25.51 -25.92 -0.82
CA VAL A 248 -26.68 -26.39 -0.07
C VAL A 248 -27.36 -27.54 -0.82
N THR A 249 -27.61 -27.35 -2.11
CA THR A 249 -28.18 -28.37 -3.00
C THR A 249 -27.80 -28.10 -4.45
N ASN A 250 -27.66 -29.16 -5.25
CA ASN A 250 -27.42 -29.05 -6.70
C ASN A 250 -28.70 -28.78 -7.51
N HIS A 251 -29.87 -29.09 -6.94
CA HIS A 251 -31.17 -28.95 -7.59
C HIS A 251 -32.18 -28.44 -6.57
N ALA A 252 -32.19 -27.13 -6.37
CA ALA A 252 -33.11 -26.49 -5.44
C ALA A 252 -34.57 -26.70 -5.89
N ARG A 253 -35.45 -26.95 -4.92
CA ARG A 253 -36.89 -27.04 -5.12
C ARG A 253 -37.56 -26.02 -4.23
N VAL A 254 -38.42 -25.18 -4.79
CA VAL A 254 -39.15 -24.16 -4.03
C VAL A 254 -39.94 -24.82 -2.89
N GLY A 255 -39.86 -24.22 -1.70
CA GLY A 255 -40.48 -24.73 -0.47
C GLY A 255 -39.73 -25.89 0.18
N ALA A 256 -38.67 -26.44 -0.43
CA ALA A 256 -37.80 -27.39 0.25
C ALA A 256 -37.12 -26.73 1.45
N ARG A 257 -36.92 -27.50 2.52
CA ARG A 257 -36.30 -27.01 3.76
C ARG A 257 -34.94 -27.67 3.93
N HIS A 258 -33.93 -26.86 4.18
CA HIS A 258 -32.56 -27.30 4.47
C HIS A 258 -32.14 -26.78 5.83
N VAL A 259 -31.46 -27.61 6.60
CA VAL A 259 -30.85 -27.20 7.86
C VAL A 259 -29.41 -26.79 7.57
N VAL A 260 -29.09 -25.53 7.85
CA VAL A 260 -27.73 -25.00 7.75
C VAL A 260 -27.18 -24.84 9.16
N ALA A 261 -25.98 -25.38 9.39
CA ALA A 261 -25.28 -25.21 10.65
C ALA A 261 -23.84 -24.73 10.43
N LEU A 262 -23.37 -23.82 11.27
CA LEU A 262 -21.99 -23.32 11.29
C LEU A 262 -21.36 -23.70 12.62
N ARG A 263 -20.23 -24.37 12.59
CA ARG A 263 -19.42 -24.62 13.79
C ARG A 263 -18.27 -23.62 13.82
N VAL A 264 -18.18 -22.82 14.87
CA VAL A 264 -17.20 -21.74 15.03
C VAL A 264 -16.37 -21.99 16.30
N PRO A 265 -15.20 -22.64 16.17
CA PRO A 265 -14.24 -22.78 17.27
C PRO A 265 -13.39 -21.51 17.41
N THR A 266 -13.18 -21.04 18.64
CA THR A 266 -12.31 -19.88 18.89
C THR A 266 -11.55 -19.97 20.20
N PRO A 267 -10.27 -19.53 20.22
CA PRO A 267 -9.49 -19.45 21.44
C PRO A 267 -9.85 -18.24 22.33
N TRP A 268 -10.50 -17.20 21.80
CA TRP A 268 -10.72 -15.94 22.55
C TRP A 268 -12.10 -15.33 22.36
N THR A 269 -12.45 -14.98 21.13
CA THR A 269 -13.71 -14.33 20.79
C THR A 269 -14.27 -14.95 19.53
N GLY A 270 -15.59 -15.09 19.42
CA GLY A 270 -16.24 -15.61 18.24
C GLY A 270 -17.26 -14.63 17.67
N TRP A 271 -17.45 -14.63 16.36
CA TRP A 271 -18.57 -13.96 15.68
C TRP A 271 -18.89 -14.65 14.36
N VAL A 272 -20.16 -14.56 13.93
CA VAL A 272 -20.58 -14.75 12.53
C VAL A 272 -21.14 -13.41 12.07
N ARG A 273 -20.53 -12.78 11.08
CA ARG A 273 -20.82 -11.38 10.70
C ARG A 273 -21.93 -11.28 9.67
N ASP A 274 -21.89 -12.12 8.64
CA ASP A 274 -22.88 -12.16 7.59
C ASP A 274 -22.98 -13.57 6.98
N THR A 275 -24.19 -13.98 6.60
CA THR A 275 -24.41 -15.25 5.88
C THR A 275 -25.49 -15.09 4.82
N TYR A 276 -25.17 -15.45 3.57
CA TYR A 276 -26.07 -15.27 2.44
C TYR A 276 -26.35 -16.58 1.73
N LEU A 277 -27.59 -16.75 1.29
CA LEU A 277 -28.00 -17.78 0.35
C LEU A 277 -28.05 -17.20 -1.06
N ALA A 278 -27.43 -17.86 -2.05
CA ALA A 278 -27.39 -17.36 -3.42
C ALA A 278 -27.52 -18.50 -4.43
N PRO A 279 -28.36 -18.36 -5.48
CA PRO A 279 -28.37 -19.32 -6.58
C PRO A 279 -27.14 -19.10 -7.46
N GLU A 280 -26.67 -20.16 -8.13
CA GLU A 280 -25.48 -20.15 -8.99
C GLU A 280 -25.54 -19.05 -10.07
N GLY A 281 -26.73 -18.77 -10.62
CA GLY A 281 -26.92 -17.69 -11.58
C GLY A 281 -26.60 -16.28 -11.04
N LEU A 282 -26.91 -16.02 -9.77
CA LEU A 282 -26.56 -14.75 -9.11
C LEU A 282 -25.05 -14.64 -8.89
N LEU A 283 -24.40 -15.74 -8.47
CA LEU A 283 -22.94 -15.79 -8.32
C LEU A 283 -22.23 -15.58 -9.65
N ALA A 284 -22.74 -16.16 -10.73
CA ALA A 284 -22.24 -15.93 -12.09
C ALA A 284 -22.39 -14.46 -12.52
N ALA A 285 -23.54 -13.83 -12.22
CA ALA A 285 -23.75 -12.40 -12.51
C ALA A 285 -22.75 -11.51 -11.75
N ARG A 286 -22.49 -11.81 -10.46
CA ARG A 286 -21.50 -11.10 -9.64
C ARG A 286 -20.12 -11.20 -10.25
N LYS A 287 -19.68 -12.42 -10.58
CA LYS A 287 -18.39 -12.64 -11.23
C LYS A 287 -18.27 -11.87 -12.54
N ALA A 288 -19.30 -11.89 -13.39
CA ALA A 288 -19.31 -11.14 -14.64
C ALA A 288 -19.25 -9.62 -14.43
N TYR A 289 -19.93 -9.12 -13.40
CA TYR A 289 -19.90 -7.71 -13.01
C TYR A 289 -18.53 -7.30 -12.48
N ASP A 290 -17.92 -8.10 -11.61
CA ASP A 290 -16.58 -7.86 -11.07
C ASP A 290 -15.52 -7.86 -12.20
N SER A 291 -15.58 -8.82 -13.11
CA SER A 291 -14.71 -8.84 -14.30
C SER A 291 -14.92 -7.61 -15.20
N LEU A 292 -16.16 -7.14 -15.37
CA LEU A 292 -16.42 -5.89 -16.11
C LEU A 292 -15.76 -4.69 -15.40
N LEU A 293 -15.84 -4.61 -14.07
CA LEU A 293 -15.23 -3.53 -13.29
C LEU A 293 -13.71 -3.53 -13.37
N GLU A 294 -13.07 -4.70 -13.41
CA GLU A 294 -11.62 -4.83 -13.64
C GLU A 294 -11.21 -4.22 -15.00
N MET A 295 -12.00 -4.49 -16.05
CA MET A 295 -11.74 -3.93 -17.38
C MET A 295 -12.00 -2.42 -17.43
N VAL A 296 -13.04 -1.94 -16.76
CA VAL A 296 -13.30 -0.50 -16.60
C VAL A 296 -12.17 0.17 -15.84
N THR A 297 -11.57 -0.52 -14.86
CA THR A 297 -10.41 -0.03 -14.12
C THR A 297 -9.18 0.12 -15.02
N PHE A 298 -8.91 -0.86 -15.89
CA PHE A 298 -7.86 -0.73 -16.92
C PHE A 298 -8.06 0.54 -17.77
N TRP A 299 -9.28 0.80 -18.23
CA TRP A 299 -9.57 1.99 -19.04
C TRP A 299 -9.51 3.29 -18.24
N ASP A 300 -9.85 3.24 -16.96
CA ASP A 300 -9.67 4.40 -16.08
C ASP A 300 -8.20 4.82 -16.00
N HIS A 301 -7.29 3.85 -15.84
CA HIS A 301 -5.85 4.11 -15.86
C HIS A 301 -5.38 4.58 -17.22
N PHE A 302 -5.82 3.91 -18.29
CA PHE A 302 -5.48 4.33 -19.66
C PHE A 302 -5.84 5.81 -19.89
N PHE A 303 -7.04 6.24 -19.50
CA PHE A 303 -7.50 7.61 -19.72
C PHE A 303 -6.93 8.63 -18.74
N ARG A 304 -6.25 8.22 -17.66
CA ARG A 304 -5.50 9.16 -16.81
C ARG A 304 -4.31 9.75 -17.55
N ASP A 305 -3.64 8.95 -18.37
CA ASP A 305 -2.49 9.40 -19.16
C ASP A 305 -2.86 9.69 -20.63
N ARG A 306 -3.91 9.05 -21.15
CA ARG A 306 -4.37 9.22 -22.53
C ARG A 306 -5.84 9.59 -22.63
N PRO A 307 -6.21 10.82 -22.23
CA PRO A 307 -7.60 11.24 -22.16
C PRO A 307 -8.16 11.72 -23.53
N GLU A 308 -7.63 11.27 -24.65
CA GLU A 308 -8.05 11.79 -25.96
C GLU A 308 -9.52 11.45 -26.27
N PRO A 309 -10.33 12.42 -26.74
CA PRO A 309 -11.77 12.24 -26.98
C PRO A 309 -12.14 11.04 -27.88
N GLN A 310 -11.32 10.77 -28.90
CA GLN A 310 -11.52 9.66 -29.83
C GLN A 310 -11.35 8.28 -29.19
N LEU A 311 -10.60 8.18 -28.09
CA LEU A 311 -10.43 6.94 -27.32
C LEU A 311 -11.55 6.79 -26.30
N ILE A 312 -11.96 7.88 -25.65
CA ILE A 312 -12.98 7.87 -24.58
C ILE A 312 -14.39 7.59 -25.13
N SER A 313 -14.78 8.27 -26.20
CA SER A 313 -16.19 8.33 -26.64
C SER A 313 -16.81 6.97 -26.97
N PRO A 314 -16.14 6.04 -27.70
CA PRO A 314 -16.72 4.74 -28.03
C PRO A 314 -17.03 3.88 -26.79
N LEU A 315 -16.19 4.00 -25.74
CA LEU A 315 -16.40 3.26 -24.50
C LEU A 315 -17.53 3.83 -23.67
N CYS A 316 -17.68 5.16 -23.66
CA CYS A 316 -18.82 5.81 -23.01
C CYS A 316 -20.15 5.33 -23.58
N VAL A 317 -20.26 5.23 -24.91
CA VAL A 317 -21.45 4.70 -25.60
C VAL A 317 -21.70 3.25 -25.17
N LEU A 318 -20.67 2.40 -25.21
CA LEU A 318 -20.78 0.99 -24.82
C LEU A 318 -21.34 0.79 -23.41
N LEU A 319 -20.77 1.49 -22.42
CA LEU A 319 -21.17 1.36 -21.02
C LEU A 319 -22.55 2.00 -20.76
N THR A 320 -22.83 3.12 -21.41
CA THR A 320 -24.13 3.80 -21.30
C THR A 320 -25.24 2.94 -21.89
N ASP A 321 -25.03 2.32 -23.05
CA ASP A 321 -25.98 1.38 -23.67
C ASP A 321 -26.30 0.22 -22.72
N LEU A 322 -25.28 -0.38 -22.11
CA LEU A 322 -25.45 -1.45 -21.12
C LEU A 322 -26.30 -0.97 -19.93
N ALA A 323 -25.98 0.19 -19.35
CA ALA A 323 -26.72 0.75 -18.22
C ALA A 323 -28.19 1.06 -18.58
N GLN A 324 -28.44 1.50 -19.81
CA GLN A 324 -29.79 1.82 -20.30
C GLN A 324 -30.66 0.59 -20.59
N LYS A 325 -30.06 -0.58 -20.85
CA LYS A 325 -30.81 -1.84 -21.07
C LYS A 325 -31.69 -2.24 -19.86
N ARG A 326 -31.34 -1.81 -18.63
CA ARG A 326 -32.07 -2.15 -17.38
C ARG A 326 -32.36 -3.65 -17.21
N VAL A 327 -31.45 -4.50 -17.70
CA VAL A 327 -31.56 -5.96 -17.59
C VAL A 327 -31.35 -6.42 -16.14
N SER A 328 -31.99 -7.52 -15.78
CA SER A 328 -31.88 -8.14 -14.46
C SER A 328 -31.91 -9.66 -14.58
N GLY A 329 -31.61 -10.38 -13.48
CA GLY A 329 -31.65 -11.84 -13.47
C GLY A 329 -30.67 -12.47 -14.48
N PRO A 330 -31.02 -13.61 -15.10
CA PRO A 330 -30.13 -14.29 -16.05
C PRO A 330 -29.71 -13.45 -17.27
N GLU A 331 -30.55 -12.51 -17.72
CA GLU A 331 -30.24 -11.61 -18.84
C GLU A 331 -29.11 -10.63 -18.50
N LEU A 332 -29.00 -10.23 -17.22
CA LEU A 332 -27.91 -9.37 -16.74
C LEU A 332 -26.55 -10.04 -16.96
N THR A 333 -26.41 -11.31 -16.60
CA THR A 333 -25.15 -12.05 -16.77
C THR A 333 -24.71 -12.07 -18.24
N ALA A 334 -25.65 -12.31 -19.16
CA ALA A 334 -25.36 -12.33 -20.59
C ALA A 334 -24.96 -10.94 -21.11
N ALA A 335 -25.65 -9.88 -20.69
CA ALA A 335 -25.34 -8.51 -21.10
C ALA A 335 -23.98 -8.02 -20.58
N LEU A 336 -23.63 -8.39 -19.34
CA LEU A 336 -22.32 -8.11 -18.75
C LEU A 336 -21.22 -8.82 -19.55
N ALA A 337 -21.38 -10.13 -19.81
CA ALA A 337 -20.41 -10.90 -20.58
C ALA A 337 -20.21 -10.36 -22.01
N GLU A 338 -21.30 -10.03 -22.71
CA GLU A 338 -21.23 -9.42 -24.05
C GLU A 338 -20.45 -8.10 -24.05
N THR A 339 -20.67 -7.28 -23.02
CA THR A 339 -19.98 -5.99 -22.87
C THR A 339 -18.51 -6.17 -22.55
N SER A 340 -18.18 -7.10 -21.63
CA SER A 340 -16.80 -7.48 -21.33
C SER A 340 -16.07 -7.99 -22.58
N ASP A 341 -16.68 -8.87 -23.38
CA ASP A 341 -16.07 -9.34 -24.63
C ASP A 341 -15.77 -8.20 -25.62
N ARG A 342 -16.63 -7.18 -25.67
CA ARG A 342 -16.41 -5.99 -26.50
C ARG A 342 -15.25 -5.15 -25.97
N LEU A 343 -15.19 -4.94 -24.64
CA LEU A 343 -14.07 -4.23 -24.01
C LEU A 343 -12.75 -4.98 -24.19
N ASP A 344 -12.74 -6.31 -24.11
CA ASP A 344 -11.53 -7.12 -24.25
C ASP A 344 -10.94 -6.97 -25.65
N ARG A 345 -11.80 -6.96 -26.67
CA ARG A 345 -11.38 -6.66 -28.04
C ARG A 345 -10.76 -5.26 -28.17
N LEU A 346 -11.32 -4.26 -27.49
CA LEU A 346 -10.74 -2.92 -27.47
C LEU A 346 -9.40 -2.89 -26.73
N ILE A 347 -9.28 -3.55 -25.58
CA ILE A 347 -8.01 -3.65 -24.84
C ILE A 347 -6.93 -4.26 -25.72
N LYS A 348 -7.25 -5.36 -26.44
CA LYS A 348 -6.34 -5.96 -27.41
C LYS A 348 -5.96 -5.00 -28.54
N THR A 349 -6.93 -4.25 -29.05
CA THR A 349 -6.71 -3.26 -30.14
C THR A 349 -5.75 -2.14 -29.70
N TYR A 350 -5.91 -1.63 -28.49
CA TYR A 350 -5.15 -0.49 -27.97
C TYR A 350 -3.99 -0.89 -27.05
N SER A 351 -3.72 -2.20 -26.91
CA SER A 351 -2.64 -2.74 -26.06
C SER A 351 -1.26 -2.19 -26.42
N GLY A 352 -1.01 -1.94 -27.72
CA GLY A 352 0.21 -1.31 -28.21
C GLY A 352 0.32 0.17 -27.85
N ASP A 353 -0.79 0.84 -27.61
CA ASP A 353 -0.87 2.28 -27.31
C ASP A 353 -1.01 2.56 -25.81
N ALA A 354 -1.11 1.51 -24.99
CA ALA A 354 -1.36 1.60 -23.56
C ALA A 354 -0.17 2.22 -22.81
N PRO A 355 -0.39 3.27 -22.00
CA PRO A 355 0.61 3.84 -21.11
C PRO A 355 1.20 2.80 -20.15
N PHE A 356 2.40 3.08 -19.64
CA PHE A 356 2.99 2.27 -18.58
C PHE A 356 2.22 2.50 -17.26
N LEU A 357 1.97 1.45 -16.49
CA LEU A 357 1.41 1.58 -15.13
C LEU A 357 2.46 2.08 -14.12
N ALA A 358 3.71 1.64 -14.31
CA ALA A 358 4.87 2.19 -13.62
C ALA A 358 5.87 2.64 -14.69
N LEU A 359 6.14 3.95 -14.71
CA LEU A 359 7.27 4.51 -15.46
C LEU A 359 8.59 3.87 -14.98
N PRO A 360 9.69 4.00 -15.76
CA PRO A 360 10.93 3.32 -15.45
C PRO A 360 11.41 3.59 -14.03
N TYR A 361 11.90 2.55 -13.37
CA TYR A 361 12.57 2.67 -12.07
C TYR A 361 13.86 1.86 -12.03
N LEU A 362 14.84 2.39 -11.30
CA LEU A 362 16.21 1.89 -11.29
C LEU A 362 16.52 1.06 -10.04
N GLN A 363 17.25 -0.04 -10.23
CA GLN A 363 17.69 -0.94 -9.16
C GLN A 363 19.10 -1.50 -9.44
N LEU A 364 19.76 -1.94 -8.38
CA LEU A 364 21.03 -2.70 -8.39
C LEU A 364 22.11 -2.05 -9.27
N PRO A 365 22.52 -0.81 -8.97
CA PRO A 365 23.62 -0.17 -9.68
C PRO A 365 24.93 -0.91 -9.39
N SER A 366 25.77 -1.03 -10.41
CA SER A 366 27.11 -1.60 -10.30
C SER A 366 28.10 -0.78 -11.12
N PRO A 367 29.42 -1.00 -10.97
CA PRO A 367 30.39 -0.33 -11.82
C PRO A 367 30.30 -0.68 -13.30
N GLY A 368 29.65 -1.78 -13.66
CA GLY A 368 29.54 -2.25 -15.04
C GLY A 368 28.13 -2.23 -15.59
N GLY A 369 27.13 -1.73 -14.85
CA GLY A 369 25.74 -1.95 -15.23
C GLY A 369 24.71 -1.48 -14.22
N ILE A 370 23.44 -1.63 -14.58
CA ILE A 370 22.27 -1.30 -13.78
C ILE A 370 21.06 -2.13 -14.23
N THR A 371 20.07 -2.30 -13.36
CA THR A 371 18.77 -2.86 -13.72
C THR A 371 17.74 -1.76 -13.89
N VAL A 372 17.05 -1.75 -15.03
CA VAL A 372 15.90 -0.88 -15.32
C VAL A 372 14.65 -1.74 -15.33
N ARG A 373 13.62 -1.29 -14.61
CA ARG A 373 12.30 -1.94 -14.55
C ARG A 373 11.23 -1.01 -15.10
N ALA A 374 10.14 -1.56 -15.61
CA ALA A 374 8.92 -0.82 -15.95
C ALA A 374 7.71 -1.76 -15.91
N GLU A 375 6.49 -1.22 -15.78
CA GLU A 375 5.27 -2.04 -15.77
C GLU A 375 4.29 -1.61 -16.87
N SER A 376 3.79 -2.57 -17.64
CA SER A 376 2.68 -2.38 -18.59
C SER A 376 1.38 -2.97 -18.06
N PRO A 377 0.22 -2.41 -18.46
CA PRO A 377 -1.08 -2.88 -18.00
C PRO A 377 -1.51 -4.20 -18.65
N VAL A 378 -0.83 -4.62 -19.73
CA VAL A 378 -1.03 -5.88 -20.44
C VAL A 378 0.32 -6.52 -20.75
N ALA A 379 0.33 -7.84 -20.89
CA ALA A 379 1.52 -8.58 -21.29
C ALA A 379 1.90 -8.23 -22.74
N ARG A 380 3.11 -7.69 -22.94
CA ARG A 380 3.64 -7.29 -24.26
C ARG A 380 5.17 -7.28 -24.26
N PRO A 381 5.84 -7.36 -25.41
CA PRO A 381 7.28 -7.12 -25.46
C PRO A 381 7.61 -5.65 -25.17
N ALA A 382 8.81 -5.40 -24.70
CA ALA A 382 9.34 -4.06 -24.45
C ALA A 382 10.84 -4.00 -24.78
N TYR A 383 11.42 -2.80 -24.77
CA TYR A 383 12.85 -2.60 -24.97
C TYR A 383 13.37 -1.40 -24.18
N LEU A 384 14.63 -1.48 -23.76
CA LEU A 384 15.40 -0.33 -23.28
C LEU A 384 16.23 0.19 -24.44
N ALA A 385 16.08 1.47 -24.80
CA ALA A 385 16.98 2.16 -25.71
C ALA A 385 17.98 2.97 -24.88
N LEU A 386 19.16 2.41 -24.69
CA LEU A 386 20.26 3.01 -23.93
C LEU A 386 21.18 3.78 -24.87
N ARG A 387 21.45 5.05 -24.56
CA ARG A 387 22.41 5.85 -25.30
C ARG A 387 23.74 5.89 -24.56
N ASP A 388 24.80 5.46 -25.23
CA ASP A 388 26.15 5.45 -24.66
C ASP A 388 26.83 6.82 -24.69
N CYS A 389 28.07 6.87 -24.20
CA CYS A 389 28.87 8.09 -24.12
C CYS A 389 29.29 8.65 -25.48
N ASP A 390 29.30 7.82 -26.53
CA ASP A 390 29.62 8.23 -27.91
C ASP A 390 28.35 8.71 -28.64
N GLY A 391 27.18 8.57 -27.99
CA GLY A 391 25.89 9.00 -28.48
C GLY A 391 25.16 7.94 -29.30
N GLU A 392 25.73 6.74 -29.42
CA GLU A 392 25.13 5.59 -30.10
C GLU A 392 24.05 4.96 -29.23
N THR A 393 23.01 4.41 -29.87
CA THR A 393 21.87 3.79 -29.17
C THR A 393 21.95 2.27 -29.25
N VAL A 394 22.01 1.62 -28.09
CA VAL A 394 21.94 0.17 -27.93
C VAL A 394 20.53 -0.21 -27.46
N LEU A 395 19.90 -1.14 -28.17
CA LEU A 395 18.61 -1.71 -27.78
C LEU A 395 18.83 -2.97 -26.95
N ILE A 396 18.23 -3.02 -25.76
CA ILE A 396 18.17 -4.21 -24.91
C ILE A 396 16.71 -4.68 -24.90
N PRO A 397 16.37 -5.77 -25.63
CA PRO A 397 15.00 -6.22 -25.74
C PRO A 397 14.57 -7.04 -24.52
N ASP A 398 13.29 -6.94 -24.17
CA ASP A 398 12.53 -7.93 -23.40
C ASP A 398 11.48 -8.52 -24.35
N GLU A 399 11.85 -9.64 -24.99
CA GLU A 399 10.99 -10.30 -25.99
C GLU A 399 9.85 -11.10 -25.34
N GLY A 400 9.84 -11.22 -24.00
CA GLY A 400 8.82 -11.92 -23.26
C GLY A 400 7.46 -11.21 -23.30
N LEU A 401 6.37 -11.97 -23.35
CA LEU A 401 5.04 -11.43 -23.09
C LEU A 401 4.84 -11.30 -21.58
N THR A 402 5.25 -10.17 -21.02
CA THR A 402 5.15 -9.86 -19.59
C THR A 402 4.52 -8.49 -19.35
N ARG A 403 3.90 -8.32 -18.18
CA ARG A 403 3.52 -6.98 -17.67
C ARG A 403 4.70 -6.29 -17.00
N PHE A 404 5.61 -7.06 -16.42
CA PHE A 404 6.72 -6.59 -15.60
C PHE A 404 8.02 -6.73 -16.40
N HIS A 405 8.49 -5.61 -16.93
CA HIS A 405 9.64 -5.56 -17.83
C HIS A 405 10.92 -5.42 -17.03
N ARG A 406 11.96 -6.16 -17.47
CA ARG A 406 13.25 -6.18 -16.80
C ARG A 406 14.40 -6.09 -17.79
N PHE A 407 15.16 -5.01 -17.71
CA PHE A 407 16.33 -4.77 -18.56
C PHE A 407 17.60 -4.70 -17.71
N VAL A 408 18.57 -5.57 -17.97
CA VAL A 408 19.88 -5.50 -17.33
C VAL A 408 20.89 -4.94 -18.32
N ALA A 409 21.28 -3.69 -18.12
CA ALA A 409 22.33 -3.06 -18.89
C ALA A 409 23.68 -3.45 -18.29
N ASN A 410 24.57 -4.07 -19.07
CA ASN A 410 25.89 -4.54 -18.65
C ASN A 410 26.98 -4.03 -19.59
N GLY A 411 28.24 -4.17 -19.18
CA GLY A 411 29.41 -3.74 -19.97
C GLY A 411 29.60 -2.22 -20.02
N LEU A 412 28.95 -1.50 -19.12
CA LEU A 412 29.03 -0.05 -19.04
C LEU A 412 30.33 0.41 -18.37
N GLN A 413 30.74 1.65 -18.63
CA GLN A 413 31.87 2.26 -17.96
C GLN A 413 31.47 2.68 -16.53
N PRO A 414 32.33 2.47 -15.52
CA PRO A 414 32.08 2.93 -14.16
C PRO A 414 31.96 4.46 -14.07
N ASP A 415 31.24 4.93 -13.05
CA ASP A 415 31.09 6.36 -12.73
C ASP A 415 30.73 7.26 -13.94
N THR A 416 29.92 6.72 -14.85
CA THR A 416 29.57 7.34 -16.13
C THR A 416 28.07 7.56 -16.21
N GLN A 417 27.66 8.72 -16.69
CA GLN A 417 26.26 9.05 -16.91
C GLN A 417 25.78 8.52 -18.26
N TYR A 418 24.61 7.90 -18.27
CA TYR A 418 23.92 7.40 -19.46
C TYR A 418 22.51 8.00 -19.53
N SER A 419 21.97 8.11 -20.75
CA SER A 419 20.56 8.46 -20.97
C SER A 419 19.82 7.29 -21.60
N TYR A 420 18.55 7.09 -21.30
CA TYR A 420 17.77 5.99 -21.83
C TYR A 420 16.29 6.32 -21.99
N THR A 421 15.59 5.50 -22.79
CA THR A 421 14.11 5.45 -22.83
C THR A 421 13.66 3.99 -22.74
N VAL A 422 12.43 3.76 -22.29
CA VAL A 422 11.80 2.44 -22.34
C VAL A 422 10.64 2.49 -23.32
N GLY A 423 10.63 1.56 -24.29
CA GLY A 423 9.58 1.46 -25.29
C GLY A 423 8.79 0.15 -25.16
N ALA A 424 7.48 0.22 -25.41
CA ALA A 424 6.61 -0.95 -25.51
C ALA A 424 5.46 -0.65 -26.49
N GLY A 425 5.32 -1.45 -27.54
CA GLY A 425 4.37 -1.18 -28.63
C GLY A 425 4.67 0.16 -29.31
N ASN A 426 3.67 1.05 -29.35
CA ASN A 426 3.74 2.40 -29.89
C ASN A 426 4.00 3.47 -28.82
N VAL A 427 4.33 3.06 -27.59
CA VAL A 427 4.64 3.96 -26.47
C VAL A 427 6.13 3.93 -26.19
N THR A 428 6.71 5.10 -25.94
CA THR A 428 8.07 5.27 -25.42
C THR A 428 8.01 6.21 -24.23
N THR A 429 8.89 6.08 -23.25
CA THR A 429 8.98 7.06 -22.16
C THR A 429 9.67 8.33 -22.63
N GLU A 430 9.61 9.38 -21.81
CA GLU A 430 10.60 10.45 -21.90
C GLU A 430 12.04 9.94 -21.64
N ILE A 431 13.01 10.83 -21.86
CA ILE A 431 14.44 10.52 -21.64
C ILE A 431 14.73 10.56 -20.13
N HIS A 432 15.22 9.45 -19.62
CA HIS A 432 15.72 9.31 -18.25
C HIS A 432 17.25 9.23 -18.24
N HIS A 433 17.86 9.42 -17.07
CA HIS A 433 19.31 9.39 -16.91
C HIS A 433 19.72 8.56 -15.69
N PHE A 434 20.84 7.85 -15.76
CA PHE A 434 21.43 7.23 -14.57
C PHE A 434 22.95 7.36 -14.60
N ARG A 435 23.57 7.14 -13.44
CA ARG A 435 25.02 7.01 -13.31
C ARG A 435 25.39 5.63 -12.81
N THR A 436 26.33 4.96 -13.48
CA THR A 436 26.89 3.69 -13.00
C THR A 436 27.69 3.90 -11.73
N ALA A 437 27.77 2.87 -10.88
CA ALA A 437 28.48 3.00 -9.61
C ALA A 437 29.99 3.24 -9.84
N PRO A 438 30.67 4.02 -8.98
CA PRO A 438 32.11 4.17 -9.05
C PRO A 438 32.82 2.90 -8.52
N ARG A 439 33.97 2.55 -9.12
CA ARG A 439 34.82 1.44 -8.62
C ARG A 439 35.59 1.82 -7.36
N THR A 440 36.01 3.08 -7.28
CA THR A 440 36.83 3.59 -6.21
C THR A 440 35.97 4.35 -5.22
N PRO A 441 36.33 4.37 -3.94
CA PRO A 441 35.59 5.15 -2.98
C PRO A 441 35.61 6.65 -3.30
N ARG A 442 34.44 7.29 -3.20
CA ARG A 442 34.25 8.73 -3.35
C ARG A 442 33.11 9.19 -2.44
N PRO A 443 33.00 10.50 -2.15
CA PRO A 443 31.81 11.03 -1.48
C PRO A 443 30.53 10.65 -2.24
N ILE A 444 29.52 10.20 -1.50
CA ILE A 444 28.18 9.93 -2.01
C ILE A 444 27.11 10.55 -1.12
N THR A 445 25.96 10.83 -1.70
CA THR A 445 24.75 11.26 -0.99
C THR A 445 23.67 10.20 -1.12
N VAL A 446 23.10 9.78 0.01
CA VAL A 446 21.96 8.86 0.05
C VAL A 446 20.78 9.58 0.69
N LEU A 447 19.63 9.56 0.03
CA LEU A 447 18.38 10.06 0.62
C LEU A 447 17.57 8.88 1.14
N MET A 448 17.14 8.97 2.39
CA MET A 448 16.48 7.89 3.14
C MET A 448 15.12 8.28 3.69
N TRP A 449 14.16 7.35 3.70
CA TRP A 449 12.88 7.46 4.41
C TRP A 449 12.38 6.06 4.81
N GLY A 450 11.19 5.92 5.40
CA GLY A 450 10.60 4.62 5.71
C GLY A 450 9.10 4.72 5.92
N ASP A 451 8.36 3.62 5.75
CA ASP A 451 6.96 3.50 6.19
C ASP A 451 6.02 4.52 5.54
N SER A 452 6.17 4.74 4.23
CA SER A 452 5.30 5.65 3.47
C SER A 452 3.83 5.22 3.50
N HIS A 453 3.55 3.91 3.50
CA HIS A 453 2.22 3.34 3.71
C HIS A 453 1.09 4.08 2.96
N TYR A 454 0.26 4.78 3.73
CA TYR A 454 -0.96 5.47 3.35
C TYR A 454 -0.74 6.99 3.20
N GLY A 455 0.52 7.43 3.10
CA GLY A 455 0.93 8.82 2.94
C GLY A 455 1.49 9.14 1.54
N PRO A 456 0.79 8.81 0.44
CA PRO A 456 1.31 9.03 -0.91
C PRO A 456 1.58 10.51 -1.21
N SER A 457 0.83 11.44 -0.60
CA SER A 457 1.10 12.88 -0.73
C SER A 457 2.42 13.30 -0.07
N VAL A 458 2.82 12.61 1.00
CA VAL A 458 4.11 12.85 1.68
C VAL A 458 5.25 12.38 0.80
N LEU A 459 5.14 11.17 0.24
CA LEU A 459 6.12 10.61 -0.67
C LEU A 459 6.22 11.41 -1.98
N GLU A 460 5.10 11.91 -2.48
CA GLU A 460 5.05 12.76 -3.65
C GLU A 460 5.78 14.09 -3.41
N GLY A 461 5.60 14.73 -2.25
CA GLY A 461 6.36 15.93 -1.91
C GLY A 461 7.84 15.63 -1.59
N LEU A 462 8.16 14.42 -1.12
CA LEU A 462 9.53 13.94 -1.01
C LEU A 462 10.19 13.80 -2.39
N ALA A 463 9.44 13.44 -3.44
CA ALA A 463 9.97 13.44 -4.81
C ALA A 463 10.47 14.83 -5.24
N ASP A 464 9.78 15.91 -4.83
CA ASP A 464 10.26 17.28 -5.07
C ASP A 464 11.60 17.54 -4.35
N ARG A 465 11.80 16.98 -3.16
CA ARG A 465 13.10 17.07 -2.45
C ARG A 465 14.18 16.22 -3.09
N ILE A 466 13.85 15.05 -3.64
CA ILE A 466 14.80 14.19 -4.35
C ILE A 466 15.36 14.93 -5.57
N GLU A 467 14.53 15.63 -6.34
CA GLU A 467 14.97 16.44 -7.49
C GLU A 467 15.90 17.59 -7.07
N GLU A 468 15.67 18.19 -5.90
CA GLU A 468 16.53 19.24 -5.34
C GLU A 468 17.87 18.70 -4.82
N VAL A 469 17.85 17.57 -4.10
CA VAL A 469 19.04 16.97 -3.47
C VAL A 469 19.93 16.27 -4.48
N GLN A 470 19.34 15.66 -5.52
CA GLN A 470 20.01 14.86 -6.54
C GLN A 470 20.93 13.77 -5.94
N PRO A 471 20.41 12.84 -5.12
CA PRO A 471 21.22 11.85 -4.42
C PRO A 471 21.85 10.83 -5.39
N ASP A 472 22.89 10.12 -4.95
CA ASP A 472 23.43 8.97 -5.69
C ASP A 472 22.52 7.73 -5.58
N LEU A 473 21.85 7.58 -4.44
CA LEU A 473 20.94 6.45 -4.12
C LEU A 473 19.72 6.93 -3.32
N LEU A 474 18.58 6.31 -3.62
CA LEU A 474 17.38 6.35 -2.79
C LEU A 474 17.30 5.05 -1.98
N ILE A 475 17.17 5.17 -0.67
CA ILE A 475 17.01 4.02 0.21
C ILE A 475 15.76 4.24 1.07
N THR A 476 14.93 3.22 1.23
CA THR A 476 13.82 3.26 2.18
C THR A 476 13.93 2.13 3.19
N ALA A 477 13.41 2.33 4.40
CA ALA A 477 13.46 1.39 5.50
C ALA A 477 12.33 0.35 5.48
N GLY A 478 11.62 0.20 4.36
CA GLY A 478 10.54 -0.79 4.17
C GLY A 478 9.14 -0.21 4.37
N ASP A 479 8.11 -1.06 4.23
CA ASP A 479 6.69 -0.72 4.36
C ASP A 479 6.26 0.41 3.39
N MET A 480 6.49 0.14 2.11
CA MET A 480 6.20 1.08 1.02
C MET A 480 4.70 1.20 0.74
N VAL A 481 3.94 0.15 1.01
CA VAL A 481 2.48 0.07 0.81
C VAL A 481 1.79 -0.40 2.09
N GLY A 482 0.49 -0.17 2.21
CA GLY A 482 -0.33 -0.68 3.33
C GLY A 482 -0.71 -2.15 3.18
N ASP A 483 -0.80 -2.65 1.96
CA ASP A 483 -1.07 -4.05 1.65
C ASP A 483 -0.30 -4.48 0.41
N GLY A 484 0.79 -5.21 0.64
CA GLY A 484 1.69 -5.75 -0.37
C GLY A 484 1.03 -6.56 -1.47
N VAL A 485 -0.14 -7.16 -1.24
CA VAL A 485 -0.86 -7.93 -2.28
C VAL A 485 -1.81 -7.06 -3.10
N ASN A 486 -1.98 -5.78 -2.74
CA ASN A 486 -2.83 -4.84 -3.45
C ASN A 486 -2.01 -4.11 -4.52
N GLU A 487 -2.09 -4.56 -5.78
CA GLU A 487 -1.38 -3.93 -6.91
C GLU A 487 -1.69 -2.44 -7.06
N ASN A 488 -2.90 -1.99 -6.67
CA ASN A 488 -3.24 -0.57 -6.75
C ASN A 488 -2.43 0.28 -5.78
N GLU A 489 -2.03 -0.25 -4.62
CA GLU A 489 -1.22 0.50 -3.65
C GLU A 489 0.22 0.66 -4.16
N TRP A 490 0.80 -0.38 -4.77
CA TRP A 490 2.11 -0.25 -5.42
C TRP A 490 2.08 0.85 -6.49
N ARG A 491 1.07 0.84 -7.35
CA ARG A 491 0.91 1.88 -8.38
C ARG A 491 0.67 3.25 -7.76
N ASP A 492 -0.39 3.40 -6.97
CA ASP A 492 -0.89 4.71 -6.56
C ASP A 492 -0.10 5.30 -5.39
N TYR A 493 0.49 4.47 -4.53
CA TYR A 493 1.19 4.93 -3.33
C TYR A 493 2.71 4.90 -3.44
N VAL A 494 3.28 4.20 -4.43
CA VAL A 494 4.74 4.15 -4.64
C VAL A 494 5.12 4.72 -6.00
N PHE A 495 4.75 4.06 -7.09
CA PHE A 495 5.25 4.41 -8.42
C PHE A 495 4.65 5.70 -8.96
N HIS A 496 3.41 6.03 -8.62
CA HIS A 496 2.84 7.33 -8.95
C HIS A 496 3.62 8.43 -8.22
N PRO A 497 3.73 8.47 -6.88
CA PRO A 497 4.58 9.43 -6.17
C PRO A 497 6.00 9.60 -6.69
N LEU A 498 6.66 8.49 -7.04
CA LEU A 498 8.05 8.49 -7.47
C LEU A 498 8.25 8.59 -8.99
N ARG A 499 7.18 8.77 -9.78
CA ARG A 499 7.20 8.69 -11.26
C ARG A 499 8.20 9.64 -11.94
N ARG A 500 8.53 10.77 -11.30
CA ARG A 500 9.50 11.77 -11.79
C ARG A 500 10.96 11.43 -11.46
N VAL A 501 11.18 10.64 -10.41
CA VAL A 501 12.52 10.45 -9.80
C VAL A 501 13.03 9.02 -9.87
N ALA A 502 12.15 8.01 -9.84
CA ALA A 502 12.56 6.60 -9.78
C ALA A 502 13.34 6.15 -11.03
N GLY A 503 13.07 6.76 -12.19
CA GLY A 503 13.81 6.52 -13.43
C GLY A 503 15.18 7.19 -13.48
N ASN A 504 15.51 8.03 -12.48
CA ASN A 504 16.76 8.78 -12.47
C ASN A 504 17.69 8.39 -11.31
N TYR A 505 17.13 7.87 -10.21
CA TYR A 505 17.86 7.53 -9.01
C TYR A 505 17.55 6.08 -8.57
N PRO A 506 18.56 5.22 -8.37
CA PRO A 506 18.34 3.83 -7.94
C PRO A 506 17.64 3.76 -6.58
N LEU A 507 16.56 2.99 -6.49
CA LEU A 507 15.76 2.79 -5.29
C LEU A 507 16.04 1.41 -4.66
N HIS A 508 16.18 1.38 -3.34
CA HIS A 508 16.52 0.21 -2.54
C HIS A 508 15.73 0.14 -1.23
N PHE A 509 15.22 -1.02 -0.85
CA PHE A 509 14.58 -1.21 0.48
C PHE A 509 14.70 -2.63 1.02
N PRO A 510 14.66 -2.82 2.36
CA PRO A 510 14.40 -4.09 3.00
C PRO A 510 12.89 -4.33 3.06
N VAL A 511 12.45 -5.57 2.86
CA VAL A 511 11.01 -5.88 2.85
C VAL A 511 10.44 -5.75 4.25
N GLY A 512 9.34 -5.00 4.37
CA GLY A 512 8.60 -4.84 5.62
C GLY A 512 7.38 -5.76 5.73
N ASN A 513 6.73 -5.76 6.90
CA ASN A 513 5.59 -6.61 7.16
C ASN A 513 4.35 -6.25 6.31
N HIS A 514 4.19 -4.98 5.95
CA HIS A 514 3.12 -4.55 5.06
C HIS A 514 3.43 -4.87 3.59
N ASP A 515 4.70 -4.88 3.17
CA ASP A 515 5.11 -5.27 1.82
C ASP A 515 4.81 -6.74 1.49
N HIS A 516 4.67 -7.61 2.50
CA HIS A 516 4.16 -8.99 2.35
C HIS A 516 2.63 -9.12 2.31
N GLY A 517 1.89 -8.04 2.62
CA GLY A 517 0.42 -8.03 2.73
C GLY A 517 -0.11 -7.88 4.16
N SER A 518 0.71 -7.37 5.08
CA SER A 518 0.32 -7.08 6.47
C SER A 518 -0.18 -8.31 7.24
N TRP A 519 -0.75 -8.09 8.43
CA TRP A 519 -1.38 -9.11 9.27
C TRP A 519 -2.53 -9.85 8.57
N ARG A 520 -3.13 -9.26 7.52
CA ARG A 520 -4.23 -9.84 6.74
C ARG A 520 -3.80 -11.00 5.85
N HIS A 521 -2.53 -10.98 5.43
CA HIS A 521 -1.97 -11.95 4.50
C HIS A 521 -0.76 -12.70 5.07
N ARG A 522 -0.44 -12.49 6.35
CA ARG A 522 0.59 -13.26 7.09
C ARG A 522 0.38 -14.77 6.90
N GLY A 523 1.43 -15.47 6.47
CA GLY A 523 1.41 -16.91 6.21
C GLY A 523 0.93 -17.33 4.81
N ARG A 524 0.79 -16.40 3.84
CA ARG A 524 0.35 -16.73 2.47
C ARG A 524 1.47 -17.12 1.48
N GLY A 525 2.71 -17.27 1.91
CA GLY A 525 3.83 -17.59 1.02
C GLY A 525 4.22 -16.38 0.16
N ASP A 526 4.85 -16.64 -0.99
CA ASP A 526 5.32 -15.60 -1.93
C ASP A 526 4.26 -14.55 -2.25
N ASN A 527 4.68 -13.27 -2.30
CA ASN A 527 3.85 -12.15 -2.76
C ASN A 527 4.26 -11.77 -4.21
N PRO A 528 3.54 -12.23 -5.25
CA PRO A 528 3.87 -11.93 -6.64
C PRO A 528 3.90 -10.44 -6.93
N SER A 529 3.00 -9.66 -6.32
CA SER A 529 2.94 -8.22 -6.55
C SER A 529 4.23 -7.50 -6.14
N LEU A 530 4.92 -7.99 -5.11
CA LEU A 530 6.25 -7.52 -4.70
C LEU A 530 7.36 -8.15 -5.56
N SER A 531 7.38 -9.48 -5.68
CA SER A 531 8.49 -10.20 -6.32
C SER A 531 8.63 -9.94 -7.83
N GLU A 532 7.52 -9.57 -8.49
CA GLU A 532 7.50 -9.13 -9.90
C GLU A 532 7.89 -7.65 -10.07
N ARG A 533 8.00 -6.87 -9.00
CA ARG A 533 8.39 -5.45 -9.05
C ARG A 533 9.76 -5.18 -8.42
N TRP A 534 10.23 -6.05 -7.54
CA TRP A 534 11.44 -5.81 -6.76
C TRP A 534 12.54 -6.83 -7.02
N GLU A 535 13.78 -6.36 -7.14
CA GLU A 535 14.97 -7.19 -7.23
C GLU A 535 15.85 -7.03 -5.98
N PRO A 536 16.43 -8.11 -5.46
CA PRO A 536 16.36 -9.48 -5.96
C PRO A 536 15.22 -10.27 -5.30
N SER A 537 14.29 -10.74 -6.13
CA SER A 537 13.26 -11.69 -5.74
C SER A 537 13.72 -13.15 -5.86
N GLY A 538 15.04 -13.40 -5.81
CA GLY A 538 15.61 -14.74 -5.55
C GLY A 538 16.44 -15.41 -6.64
N HIS A 539 16.96 -14.73 -7.68
CA HIS A 539 17.63 -15.44 -8.79
C HIS A 539 18.96 -14.87 -9.34
N CYS A 540 19.66 -13.97 -8.64
CA CYS A 540 20.99 -13.56 -9.11
C CYS A 540 21.95 -13.16 -7.99
N TRP A 541 23.23 -13.54 -8.17
CA TRP A 541 24.40 -13.09 -7.40
C TRP A 541 24.50 -13.52 -5.92
N GLY A 542 24.13 -14.76 -5.60
CA GLY A 542 24.26 -15.26 -4.24
C GLY A 542 23.29 -14.62 -3.24
N ASN A 543 22.31 -13.84 -3.71
CA ASN A 543 21.23 -13.27 -2.92
C ASN A 543 20.16 -14.31 -2.60
N MET A 544 19.48 -14.13 -1.46
CA MET A 544 18.33 -14.94 -1.02
C MET A 544 17.03 -14.23 -1.38
N PRO A 545 15.87 -14.91 -1.46
CA PRO A 545 14.59 -14.22 -1.52
C PRO A 545 14.52 -13.20 -0.37
N TYR A 546 14.31 -11.93 -0.70
CA TYR A 546 14.15 -10.81 0.23
C TYR A 546 15.40 -10.41 1.06
N GLY A 547 16.57 -11.00 0.80
CA GLY A 547 17.86 -10.62 1.40
C GLY A 547 18.96 -10.43 0.35
N TYR A 548 19.62 -9.26 0.33
CA TYR A 548 20.62 -8.92 -0.69
C TYR A 548 21.63 -7.87 -0.27
N SER A 549 22.76 -7.83 -0.97
CA SER A 549 23.80 -6.81 -0.76
C SER A 549 24.34 -6.26 -2.07
N PHE A 550 24.89 -5.05 -2.02
CA PHE A 550 25.69 -4.48 -3.11
C PHE A 550 26.69 -3.44 -2.58
N ASP A 551 27.76 -3.24 -3.35
CA ASP A 551 28.77 -2.23 -3.07
C ASP A 551 28.57 -0.99 -3.95
N TYR A 552 28.63 0.19 -3.33
CA TYR A 552 28.59 1.47 -4.03
C TYR A 552 29.59 2.45 -3.42
N ALA A 553 30.56 2.91 -4.23
CA ALA A 553 31.57 3.89 -3.80
C ALA A 553 32.32 3.53 -2.50
N GLY A 554 32.61 2.24 -2.28
CA GLY A 554 33.30 1.77 -1.08
C GLY A 554 32.41 1.56 0.14
N VAL A 555 31.10 1.77 0.01
CA VAL A 555 30.09 1.42 1.02
C VAL A 555 29.46 0.09 0.63
N HIS A 556 29.36 -0.82 1.59
CA HIS A 556 28.64 -2.08 1.47
C HIS A 556 27.25 -1.92 2.08
N PHE A 557 26.22 -1.99 1.25
CA PHE A 557 24.83 -1.99 1.69
C PHE A 557 24.31 -3.42 1.73
N VAL A 558 23.69 -3.80 2.84
CA VAL A 558 23.08 -5.13 3.00
C VAL A 558 21.66 -4.98 3.54
N PHE A 559 20.72 -5.64 2.89
CA PHE A 559 19.29 -5.59 3.17
C PHE A 559 18.85 -6.98 3.60
N VAL A 560 18.13 -7.07 4.71
CA VAL A 560 17.65 -8.32 5.28
C VAL A 560 16.17 -8.21 5.59
N ASP A 561 15.46 -9.32 5.42
CA ASP A 561 14.06 -9.46 5.79
C ASP A 561 13.99 -10.18 7.15
N PRO A 562 13.55 -9.50 8.23
CA PRO A 562 13.52 -10.09 9.56
C PRO A 562 12.46 -11.19 9.72
N LEU A 563 11.49 -11.26 8.80
CA LEU A 563 10.37 -12.19 8.82
C LEU A 563 10.60 -13.41 7.92
N TYR A 564 11.66 -13.42 7.11
CA TYR A 564 11.93 -14.47 6.13
C TYR A 564 13.10 -15.40 6.52
N GLY A 565 12.80 -16.40 7.33
CA GLY A 565 13.70 -17.50 7.64
C GLY A 565 13.16 -18.77 7.00
N CYS A 566 13.87 -19.34 6.04
CA CYS A 566 13.50 -20.65 5.51
C CYS A 566 14.05 -21.74 6.43
N THR A 567 13.17 -22.55 7.02
CA THR A 567 13.49 -23.91 7.51
C THR A 567 12.45 -24.90 6.97
N GLY A 568 12.57 -25.35 5.72
CA GLY A 568 11.62 -26.31 5.15
C GLY A 568 10.23 -25.72 4.86
N ASP A 569 9.15 -26.49 5.15
CA ASP A 569 7.74 -26.20 4.79
C ASP A 569 7.10 -24.99 5.49
N GLU A 570 7.85 -24.23 6.31
CA GLU A 570 7.33 -23.05 7.02
C GLU A 570 7.80 -21.74 6.36
N ALA A 571 6.84 -20.93 5.91
CA ALA A 571 7.07 -19.74 5.08
C ALA A 571 7.58 -18.49 5.84
N PHE A 572 7.70 -18.53 7.17
CA PHE A 572 8.14 -17.38 7.98
C PHE A 572 8.81 -17.84 9.28
N VAL A 573 10.14 -18.03 9.28
CA VAL A 573 10.94 -18.12 10.51
C VAL A 573 11.61 -16.76 10.75
N ASN A 574 11.80 -16.34 11.99
CA ASN A 574 12.57 -15.12 12.27
C ASN A 574 14.03 -15.30 11.82
N LEU A 575 14.75 -14.20 11.55
CA LEU A 575 16.18 -14.20 11.19
C LEU A 575 17.06 -14.72 12.35
N ASN A 576 17.02 -16.02 12.56
CA ASN A 576 17.68 -16.72 13.65
C ASN A 576 18.91 -17.45 13.15
N ARG A 577 19.85 -17.71 14.07
CA ARG A 577 21.04 -18.53 13.79
C ARG A 577 20.62 -19.89 13.23
N GLY A 578 21.23 -20.30 12.12
CA GLY A 578 20.94 -21.57 11.43
C GLY A 578 19.82 -21.50 10.40
N THR A 579 19.19 -20.34 10.21
CA THR A 579 18.35 -20.09 9.03
C THR A 579 19.22 -19.77 7.81
N ALA A 580 18.72 -20.06 6.61
CA ALA A 580 19.48 -19.83 5.39
C ALA A 580 19.85 -18.35 5.17
N GLN A 581 18.97 -17.41 5.56
CA GLN A 581 19.26 -15.97 5.43
C GLN A 581 20.33 -15.53 6.45
N TYR A 582 20.32 -16.07 7.67
CA TYR A 582 21.37 -15.78 8.66
C TYR A 582 22.75 -16.28 8.18
N ASP A 583 22.82 -17.52 7.67
CA ASP A 583 24.08 -18.10 7.21
C ASP A 583 24.64 -17.35 5.98
N TRP A 584 23.75 -16.93 5.07
CA TRP A 584 24.10 -16.05 3.96
C TRP A 584 24.65 -14.70 4.45
N LEU A 585 23.95 -14.04 5.38
CA LEU A 585 24.36 -12.75 5.93
C LEU A 585 25.72 -12.84 6.64
N GLU A 586 25.95 -13.89 7.43
CA GLU A 586 27.25 -14.12 8.07
C GLU A 586 28.37 -14.25 7.01
N GLN A 587 28.12 -14.95 5.91
CA GLN A 587 29.10 -15.11 4.84
C GLN A 587 29.31 -13.81 4.05
N ASP A 588 28.26 -13.03 3.80
CA ASP A 588 28.31 -11.74 3.11
C ASP A 588 29.13 -10.72 3.92
N LEU A 589 28.78 -10.51 5.19
CA LEU A 589 29.51 -9.64 6.12
C LEU A 589 30.97 -10.04 6.32
N LYS A 590 31.27 -11.34 6.24
CA LYS A 590 32.65 -11.84 6.29
C LYS A 590 33.44 -11.45 5.04
N ASN A 591 32.81 -11.40 3.87
CA ASN A 591 33.45 -11.07 2.59
C ASN A 591 33.57 -9.56 2.37
N SER A 592 32.69 -8.76 2.98
CA SER A 592 32.67 -7.30 2.82
C SER A 592 33.55 -6.54 3.81
N ARG A 593 34.42 -7.23 4.56
CA ARG A 593 35.34 -6.61 5.55
C ARG A 593 36.29 -5.53 4.98
N SER A 594 36.47 -5.48 3.67
CA SER A 594 37.26 -4.43 3.00
C SER A 594 36.48 -3.13 2.72
N ALA A 595 35.17 -3.13 2.92
CA ALA A 595 34.34 -1.95 2.74
C ALA A 595 34.73 -0.82 3.72
N GLN A 596 34.65 0.42 3.25
CA GLN A 596 34.89 1.59 4.09
C GLN A 596 33.77 1.82 5.08
N TRP A 597 32.54 1.50 4.70
CA TRP A 597 31.35 1.55 5.55
C TRP A 597 30.50 0.33 5.26
N THR A 598 29.95 -0.30 6.29
CA THR A 598 28.93 -1.34 6.17
C THR A 598 27.64 -0.83 6.78
N ILE A 599 26.60 -0.71 5.94
CA ILE A 599 25.28 -0.24 6.34
C ILE A 599 24.29 -1.39 6.16
N LEU A 600 23.70 -1.84 7.27
CA LEU A 600 22.69 -2.89 7.28
C LEU A 600 21.29 -2.27 7.36
N LEU A 601 20.36 -2.80 6.58
CA LEU A 601 18.97 -2.38 6.52
C LEU A 601 18.05 -3.54 6.87
N VAL A 602 17.25 -3.35 7.90
CA VAL A 602 16.28 -4.33 8.40
C VAL A 602 15.02 -3.56 8.81
N HIS A 603 13.87 -3.93 8.25
CA HIS A 603 12.66 -3.13 8.45
C HIS A 603 12.27 -3.04 9.93
N GLU A 604 12.08 -4.18 10.60
CA GLU A 604 11.74 -4.23 12.02
C GLU A 604 13.01 -4.07 12.89
N PRO A 605 13.06 -3.09 13.80
CA PRO A 605 14.28 -2.77 14.53
C PRO A 605 14.58 -3.77 15.67
N PRO A 606 15.86 -4.02 16.03
CA PRO A 606 16.21 -4.76 17.23
C PRO A 606 15.83 -4.03 18.53
N PHE A 607 15.92 -2.70 18.55
CA PHE A 607 15.59 -1.85 19.69
C PHE A 607 14.65 -0.74 19.23
N CYS A 608 13.61 -0.45 20.00
CA CYS A 608 12.68 0.64 19.72
C CYS A 608 12.11 1.19 21.02
N GLU A 609 12.04 2.52 21.13
CA GLU A 609 11.50 3.22 22.29
C GLU A 609 10.05 3.68 22.10
N THR A 610 9.58 3.85 20.87
CA THR A 610 8.27 4.43 20.56
C THR A 610 7.29 3.43 19.93
N TRP A 611 6.06 3.41 20.45
CA TRP A 611 4.97 2.63 19.88
C TRP A 611 3.62 3.13 20.39
N GLU A 612 2.71 3.50 19.50
CA GLU A 612 1.37 3.98 19.84
C GLU A 612 0.64 3.00 20.78
N GLY A 613 0.72 1.71 20.43
CA GLY A 613 0.06 0.65 21.19
C GLY A 613 0.63 0.42 22.59
N GLY A 614 1.84 0.93 22.88
CA GLY A 614 2.53 0.73 24.15
C GLY A 614 2.73 -0.75 24.51
N TYR A 615 3.17 -1.57 23.54
CA TYR A 615 3.44 -3.00 23.74
C TYR A 615 4.65 -3.53 22.95
N TYR A 616 5.28 -2.72 22.10
CA TYR A 616 6.37 -3.13 21.21
C TYR A 616 7.63 -2.32 21.51
N ASP A 617 8.76 -3.01 21.71
CA ASP A 617 10.05 -2.40 22.04
C ASP A 617 11.20 -2.85 21.12
N GLY A 618 10.88 -3.29 19.90
CA GLY A 618 11.80 -3.92 18.97
C GLY A 618 11.78 -5.45 19.03
N GLN A 619 12.46 -6.10 18.10
CA GLN A 619 12.42 -7.56 17.95
C GLN A 619 13.43 -8.28 18.87
N PRO A 620 12.97 -9.09 19.85
CA PRO A 620 13.87 -9.80 20.76
C PRO A 620 14.78 -10.81 20.06
N GLU A 621 14.31 -11.48 19.02
CA GLU A 621 15.11 -12.46 18.26
C GLU A 621 16.26 -11.77 17.50
N LEU A 622 16.05 -10.55 17.00
CA LEU A 622 17.12 -9.78 16.37
C LEU A 622 18.17 -9.33 17.40
N ARG A 623 17.77 -9.02 18.63
CA ARG A 623 18.71 -8.74 19.74
C ARG A 623 19.56 -9.96 20.08
N GLU A 624 18.99 -11.15 20.02
CA GLU A 624 19.70 -12.40 20.32
C GLU A 624 20.65 -12.84 19.19
N HIS A 625 20.25 -12.65 17.93
CA HIS A 625 20.95 -13.25 16.79
C HIS A 625 21.63 -12.24 15.88
N LEU A 626 20.94 -11.17 15.49
CA LEU A 626 21.45 -10.20 14.52
C LEU A 626 22.45 -9.23 15.17
N VAL A 627 22.17 -8.72 16.37
CA VAL A 627 23.05 -7.77 17.06
C VAL A 627 24.46 -8.33 17.26
N PRO A 628 24.66 -9.54 17.83
CA PRO A 628 26.02 -10.11 17.96
C PRO A 628 26.72 -10.35 16.62
N LEU A 629 25.96 -10.66 15.56
CA LEU A 629 26.52 -10.87 14.23
C LEU A 629 27.03 -9.55 13.63
N MET A 630 26.23 -8.48 13.75
CA MET A 630 26.60 -7.13 13.30
C MET A 630 27.87 -6.65 13.99
N GLU A 631 27.98 -6.83 15.31
CA GLU A 631 29.19 -6.46 16.07
C GLU A 631 30.41 -7.29 15.65
N LYS A 632 30.25 -8.60 15.52
CA LYS A 632 31.35 -9.53 15.15
C LYS A 632 32.00 -9.16 13.81
N TYR A 633 31.22 -8.65 12.86
CA TYR A 633 31.69 -8.29 11.53
C TYR A 633 31.88 -6.78 11.33
N GLY A 634 31.57 -5.96 12.33
CA GLY A 634 31.84 -4.52 12.30
C GLY A 634 30.90 -3.72 11.40
N VAL A 635 29.60 -4.00 11.47
CA VAL A 635 28.57 -3.15 10.86
C VAL A 635 28.63 -1.76 11.50
N ASP A 636 28.61 -0.70 10.70
CA ASP A 636 28.77 0.67 11.18
C ASP A 636 27.44 1.34 11.51
N LEU A 637 26.41 1.06 10.70
CA LEU A 637 25.07 1.63 10.84
C LEU A 637 24.03 0.57 10.52
N CYS A 638 23.05 0.41 11.40
CA CYS A 638 21.84 -0.37 11.19
C CYS A 638 20.65 0.60 11.05
N VAL A 639 19.96 0.53 9.92
CA VAL A 639 18.81 1.38 9.58
C VAL A 639 17.53 0.55 9.58
N SER A 640 16.51 1.07 10.25
CA SER A 640 15.20 0.43 10.40
C SER A 640 14.05 1.43 10.25
N GLY A 641 12.84 0.88 10.08
CA GLY A 641 11.57 1.60 10.05
C GLY A 641 10.65 1.02 11.11
N HIS A 642 9.42 0.68 10.72
CA HIS A 642 8.39 -0.02 11.50
C HIS A 642 7.79 0.80 12.64
N ALA A 643 8.63 1.37 13.50
CA ALA A 643 8.24 2.43 14.40
C ALA A 643 8.14 3.73 13.59
N HIS A 644 6.95 4.32 13.53
CA HIS A 644 6.65 5.45 12.67
C HIS A 644 7.16 6.78 13.26
N THR A 645 8.44 6.82 13.62
CA THR A 645 9.12 7.91 14.33
C THR A 645 10.58 8.01 13.90
N TYR A 646 11.28 9.00 14.46
CA TYR A 646 12.73 9.13 14.36
C TYR A 646 13.37 8.73 15.69
N GLU A 647 14.29 7.78 15.67
CA GLU A 647 15.12 7.41 16.82
C GLU A 647 16.56 7.15 16.36
N ARG A 648 17.55 7.38 17.22
CA ARG A 648 18.93 7.01 16.89
C ARG A 648 19.78 6.61 18.08
N GLY A 649 20.78 5.79 17.80
CA GLY A 649 21.72 5.23 18.77
C GLY A 649 23.15 5.41 18.30
N ILE A 650 24.01 5.97 19.15
CA ILE A 650 25.44 6.11 18.82
C ILE A 650 26.28 5.03 19.53
N PRO A 651 27.40 4.58 18.94
CA PRO A 651 28.19 3.52 19.55
C PRO A 651 28.79 3.88 20.93
N HIS A 652 28.68 2.95 21.89
CA HIS A 652 29.21 2.98 23.26
C HIS A 652 30.06 1.71 23.53
N PRO A 653 30.57 1.38 24.75
CA PRO A 653 31.33 0.13 24.99
C PRO A 653 30.63 -1.12 24.40
N PRO A 654 31.35 -2.22 24.08
CA PRO A 654 30.80 -3.36 23.33
C PRO A 654 29.53 -3.98 23.92
N TYR A 655 28.65 -4.53 23.07
CA TYR A 655 27.42 -5.17 23.53
C TYR A 655 27.72 -6.42 24.37
N ASP A 656 27.13 -6.48 25.55
CA ASP A 656 27.16 -7.62 26.44
C ASP A 656 25.81 -8.34 26.39
N GLN A 657 25.81 -9.59 25.91
CA GLN A 657 24.60 -10.40 25.75
C GLN A 657 23.98 -10.81 27.09
N GLU A 658 24.76 -10.89 28.18
CA GLU A 658 24.23 -11.25 29.51
C GLU A 658 23.49 -10.09 30.16
N THR A 659 23.97 -8.86 29.97
CA THR A 659 23.40 -7.65 30.58
C THR A 659 22.48 -6.87 29.65
N GLY A 660 22.65 -7.04 28.33
CA GLY A 660 21.98 -6.24 27.31
C GLY A 660 22.50 -4.81 27.22
N GLU A 661 23.70 -4.51 27.73
CA GLU A 661 24.32 -3.17 27.73
C GLU A 661 25.37 -3.02 26.63
N GLY A 662 25.64 -1.79 26.18
CA GLY A 662 26.66 -1.50 25.17
C GLY A 662 26.18 -1.64 23.72
N ASN A 663 26.97 -1.16 22.76
CA ASN A 663 26.70 -1.25 21.32
C ASN A 663 27.88 -0.67 20.48
N THR A 664 28.43 -1.44 19.55
CA THR A 664 29.46 -0.98 18.61
C THR A 664 28.93 -0.43 17.28
N VAL A 665 27.67 -0.73 16.96
CA VAL A 665 26.94 -0.34 15.74
C VAL A 665 26.22 0.99 15.99
N ALA A 666 26.02 1.86 15.01
CA ALA A 666 25.07 2.96 15.15
C ALA A 666 23.66 2.48 14.77
N TYR A 667 22.61 2.96 15.42
CA TYR A 667 21.22 2.68 15.06
C TYR A 667 20.52 3.92 14.53
N LEU A 668 19.66 3.75 13.53
CA LEU A 668 18.77 4.77 13.01
C LEU A 668 17.40 4.14 12.72
N ILE A 669 16.36 4.64 13.37
CA ILE A 669 14.97 4.39 13.00
C ILE A 669 14.46 5.63 12.27
N THR A 670 13.91 5.42 11.06
CA THR A 670 13.43 6.50 10.19
C THR A 670 12.06 6.19 9.57
N GLY A 671 11.09 5.72 10.36
CA GLY A 671 9.76 5.30 9.90
C GLY A 671 8.73 6.42 9.75
N GLY A 672 9.16 7.69 9.76
CA GLY A 672 8.26 8.84 9.61
C GLY A 672 7.98 9.26 8.17
N GLY A 673 8.00 8.36 7.18
CA GLY A 673 7.92 8.72 5.76
C GLY A 673 6.51 8.86 5.18
N GLY A 674 5.45 8.61 5.95
CA GLY A 674 4.06 8.84 5.49
C GLY A 674 2.94 8.20 6.30
N SER A 675 3.20 7.12 7.04
CA SER A 675 2.19 6.46 7.90
C SER A 675 1.70 7.32 9.08
N LEU A 676 0.75 6.82 9.87
CA LEU A 676 0.39 7.49 11.11
C LEU A 676 1.53 7.36 12.12
N LEU A 677 2.00 8.47 12.65
CA LEU A 677 3.16 8.53 13.54
C LEU A 677 2.83 7.89 14.90
N ASP A 678 3.76 7.10 15.45
CA ASP A 678 3.60 6.49 16.77
C ASP A 678 3.90 7.52 17.85
N ASN A 679 2.89 7.98 18.59
CA ASN A 679 3.05 9.17 19.44
C ASN A 679 3.32 8.90 20.92
N ARG A 680 3.82 7.70 21.23
CA ARG A 680 3.99 7.25 22.60
C ARG A 680 5.34 6.59 22.84
N LYS A 681 6.15 7.17 23.74
CA LYS A 681 7.31 6.46 24.30
C LYS A 681 6.82 5.30 25.18
N TYR A 682 7.30 4.10 24.89
CA TYR A 682 6.92 2.85 25.53
C TYR A 682 8.06 2.25 26.36
N ARG A 683 9.29 2.31 25.85
CA ARG A 683 10.46 1.68 26.48
C ARG A 683 11.66 2.62 26.42
N GLU A 684 12.59 2.46 27.36
CA GLU A 684 13.91 3.09 27.32
C GLU A 684 14.97 2.02 27.03
N TRP A 685 15.87 2.27 26.08
CA TRP A 685 16.99 1.40 25.73
C TRP A 685 18.31 2.17 25.82
N PRO A 686 19.36 1.62 26.45
CA PRO A 686 20.68 2.25 26.42
C PRO A 686 21.29 2.41 25.01
N GLN A 687 20.80 1.65 24.03
CA GLN A 687 21.35 1.56 22.68
C GLN A 687 20.81 2.61 21.71
N ILE A 688 19.59 3.11 21.94
CA ILE A 688 18.87 4.01 21.03
C ILE A 688 18.08 5.00 21.88
N ASP A 689 17.98 6.24 21.44
CA ASP A 689 17.26 7.30 22.15
C ASP A 689 16.49 8.17 21.15
N ILE A 690 15.51 8.89 21.67
CA ILE A 690 14.81 9.95 20.97
C ILE A 690 15.55 11.27 21.27
N PRO A 691 16.23 11.90 20.30
CA PRO A 691 17.06 13.08 20.58
C PRO A 691 16.23 14.24 21.15
N PRO A 692 16.72 14.98 22.16
CA PRO A 692 15.99 16.12 22.72
C PRO A 692 15.91 17.32 21.77
N HIS A 693 14.73 17.94 21.61
CA HIS A 693 14.49 19.11 20.74
C HIS A 693 13.95 20.34 21.49
N ARG A 694 13.99 21.53 20.85
CA ARG A 694 13.50 22.79 21.42
C ARG A 694 11.97 22.81 21.48
N VAL A 695 11.45 22.73 22.70
CA VAL A 695 10.01 22.85 23.02
C VAL A 695 9.42 24.16 22.50
N GLU A 696 8.43 24.10 21.61
CA GLU A 696 7.47 25.19 21.41
C GLU A 696 6.52 25.21 22.62
N HIS A 697 6.61 26.23 23.46
CA HIS A 697 5.72 26.37 24.61
C HIS A 697 4.26 26.40 24.16
N THR A 698 3.48 25.39 24.54
CA THR A 698 2.01 25.40 24.44
C THR A 698 1.40 25.27 25.83
N GLU A 699 0.25 25.90 26.07
CA GLU A 699 -0.44 25.90 27.37
C GLU A 699 -1.21 24.59 27.67
N ASP A 700 -1.05 23.56 26.83
CA ASP A 700 -1.80 22.32 26.89
C ASP A 700 -1.05 21.24 27.68
N PHE A 701 -1.49 20.98 28.90
CA PHE A 701 -0.76 20.17 29.89
C PHE A 701 -0.56 18.68 29.50
N LEU A 702 -1.23 18.19 28.45
CA LEU A 702 -1.01 16.86 27.86
C LEU A 702 0.20 16.80 26.91
N LYS A 703 0.79 17.94 26.54
CA LYS A 703 1.89 18.04 25.56
C LYS A 703 3.27 18.27 26.18
N ASN A 704 3.36 18.34 27.50
CA ASN A 704 4.53 18.95 28.14
C ASN A 704 5.80 18.10 28.20
N ASP A 705 5.84 16.90 27.62
CA ASP A 705 7.11 16.18 27.33
C ASP A 705 6.99 15.10 26.22
N ILE A 706 5.86 15.03 25.50
CA ILE A 706 5.50 13.87 24.63
C ILE A 706 5.10 14.33 23.21
N GLY A 707 5.18 15.61 22.85
CA GLY A 707 4.46 16.15 21.68
C GLY A 707 5.24 16.43 20.39
N GLU A 708 6.58 16.31 20.37
CA GLU A 708 7.38 16.93 19.29
C GLU A 708 8.25 15.99 18.46
N TYR A 709 8.42 14.73 18.88
CA TYR A 709 9.28 13.73 18.22
C TYR A 709 8.59 12.98 17.08
N TYR A 710 7.28 13.14 16.97
CA TYR A 710 6.41 12.46 16.03
C TYR A 710 6.19 13.36 14.83
N ARG A 711 7.23 13.45 13.99
CA ARG A 711 7.23 14.27 12.78
C ARG A 711 7.43 13.40 11.56
N TYR A 712 6.71 13.73 10.48
CA TYR A 712 7.07 13.23 9.18
C TYR A 712 8.48 13.71 8.83
N HIS A 713 9.33 12.82 8.34
CA HIS A 713 10.71 13.16 8.05
C HIS A 713 11.31 12.27 6.97
N TYR A 714 12.43 12.75 6.44
CA TYR A 714 13.38 11.96 5.66
C TYR A 714 14.80 12.28 6.14
N CYS A 715 15.75 11.40 5.88
CA CYS A 715 17.15 11.57 6.22
C CYS A 715 18.00 11.77 4.96
N VAL A 716 19.07 12.55 5.06
CA VAL A 716 20.12 12.65 4.03
C VAL A 716 21.44 12.24 4.66
N LEU A 717 22.07 11.21 4.09
CA LEU A 717 23.39 10.74 4.48
C LEU A 717 24.43 11.23 3.48
N HIS A 718 25.40 12.01 3.95
CA HIS A 718 26.61 12.33 3.22
C HIS A 718 27.73 11.40 3.71
N ILE A 719 28.17 10.49 2.83
CA ILE A 719 29.15 9.45 3.16
C ILE A 719 30.45 9.75 2.44
N GLU A 720 31.50 10.00 3.22
CA GLU A 720 32.89 10.15 2.80
C GLU A 720 33.72 8.97 3.37
N PRO A 721 34.95 8.72 2.84
CA PRO A 721 35.77 7.58 3.27
C PRO A 721 36.02 7.41 4.78
N GLN A 722 35.95 8.49 5.56
CA GLN A 722 36.20 8.46 7.02
C GLN A 722 35.13 9.19 7.83
N ARG A 723 34.10 9.72 7.17
CA ARG A 723 33.04 10.51 7.80
C ARG A 723 31.70 10.15 7.19
N LEU A 724 30.73 9.79 8.02
CA LEU A 724 29.33 9.65 7.62
C LEU A 724 28.54 10.69 8.42
N GLU A 725 27.83 11.57 7.74
CA GLU A 725 26.95 12.56 8.35
C GLU A 725 25.51 12.26 7.95
N CYS A 726 24.62 12.17 8.91
CA CYS A 726 23.19 11.99 8.69
C CYS A 726 22.46 13.23 9.21
N THR A 727 21.58 13.79 8.38
CA THR A 727 20.67 14.90 8.77
C THR A 727 19.24 14.46 8.52
N ALA A 728 18.39 14.53 9.54
CA ALA A 728 16.96 14.30 9.44
C ALA A 728 16.23 15.63 9.24
N TYR A 729 15.33 15.70 8.27
CA TYR A 729 14.53 16.88 7.95
C TYR A 729 13.07 16.63 8.27
N TRP A 730 12.46 17.51 9.07
CA TRP A 730 11.02 17.50 9.30
C TRP A 730 10.29 18.02 8.05
N ILE A 731 9.32 17.26 7.55
CA ILE A 731 8.44 17.64 6.45
C ILE A 731 6.96 17.72 6.86
N ARG A 732 6.19 18.48 6.09
CA ARG A 732 4.72 18.49 6.16
C ARG A 732 4.11 17.38 5.31
N LEU A 733 2.79 17.26 5.35
CA LEU A 733 2.03 16.31 4.53
C LEU A 733 2.09 16.58 3.03
N ASP A 734 2.38 17.82 2.63
CA ASP A 734 2.64 18.20 1.24
C ASP A 734 4.12 18.02 0.85
N GLY A 735 4.94 17.48 1.76
CA GLY A 735 6.38 17.25 1.63
C GLY A 735 7.27 18.49 1.75
N SER A 736 6.70 19.67 2.05
CA SER A 736 7.51 20.87 2.30
C SER A 736 8.35 20.71 3.58
N VAL A 737 9.63 21.06 3.51
CA VAL A 737 10.55 21.03 4.66
C VAL A 737 10.18 22.16 5.64
N VAL A 738 10.13 21.81 6.92
CA VAL A 738 9.86 22.74 8.02
C VAL A 738 11.16 23.20 8.66
N ASP A 739 11.98 22.25 9.12
CA ASP A 739 13.26 22.49 9.80
C ASP A 739 14.11 21.21 9.77
N THR A 740 15.36 21.31 10.23
CA THR A 740 16.17 20.14 10.59
C THR A 740 15.66 19.55 11.89
N LEU A 741 15.25 18.27 11.85
CA LEU A 741 14.85 17.53 13.04
C LEU A 741 16.08 17.22 13.90
N ASP A 742 17.07 16.52 13.35
CA ASP A 742 18.29 16.15 14.06
C ASP A 742 19.45 15.93 13.08
N TRP A 743 20.69 15.82 13.59
CA TRP A 743 21.83 15.38 12.81
C TRP A 743 22.90 14.69 13.67
N PHE A 744 23.68 13.79 13.08
CA PHE A 744 24.82 13.16 13.73
C PHE A 744 25.95 12.84 12.74
N VAL A 745 27.16 12.62 13.29
CA VAL A 745 28.35 12.27 12.51
C VAL A 745 29.05 11.06 13.11
N LEU A 746 29.27 10.03 12.28
CA LEU A 746 30.15 8.90 12.57
C LEU A 746 31.53 9.15 11.95
N ARG A 747 32.59 8.78 12.66
CA ARG A 747 33.98 8.93 12.20
C ARG A 747 34.76 7.64 12.38
N LYS A 748 35.46 7.19 11.34
CA LYS A 748 36.42 6.08 11.44
C LYS A 748 37.80 6.58 11.83
N GLY A 749 38.54 5.79 12.61
CA GLY A 749 39.94 6.06 12.95
C GLY A 749 40.19 7.14 14.01
N VAL A 750 39.15 7.69 14.65
CA VAL A 750 39.29 8.59 15.81
C VAL A 750 39.25 7.74 17.09
N PRO A 751 40.28 7.78 17.97
CA PRO A 751 40.19 7.12 19.27
C PRO A 751 38.96 7.61 20.02
N ARG A 752 38.11 6.69 20.50
CA ARG A 752 36.96 7.04 21.36
C ARG A 752 37.53 7.86 22.54
N ARG A 753 37.09 9.12 22.70
CA ARG A 753 37.43 9.90 23.89
C ARG A 753 36.79 9.17 25.08
N GLY A 754 37.64 8.65 25.97
CA GLY A 754 37.23 7.93 27.17
C GLY A 754 36.64 8.83 28.24
#